data_AF-A0A7D9JWG8-F1
#
_entry.id   AF-A0A7D9JWG8-F1
#
_cell.length_a   1.000
_cell.length_b   1.000
_cell.length_c   1.000
_cell.angle_alpha   90.00
_cell.angle_beta   90.00
_cell.angle_gamma   90.00
#
_symmetry.space_group_name_H-M   'P 1'
#
loop_
_entity.id
_entity.type
_entity.pdbx_description
1 polymer ?
#
loop_
_entity_poly.entity_id
_entity_poly.type
_entity_poly.pdbx_seq_one_letter_code
_entity_poly.pdbx_strand_id
1 'polypeptide(L)'
;EKLLCCLNSFQSSLNKEICDLRDRQTRTETNVDRLKLQQLSLHSQYVSTVQDVEKIKIEVDKIATTNDEFRYVFHAPRKNPWFGGRVSELEDLASLLRLDDASQSEVNIAAVCGLGGVGKTSLATEFAQQRKDFYTGGVCWFSGEDDTTFENSVNDVATRLGTRSDSFGLTFSATLEMISRNKNPWLIVLDNMDQLNLSANIVKLVSGTWQHDVSGHLLITTRRKPTALANDIRGFDEKCCLSLRCFEIEEGKEFLCRRIGVVSEEDVDIVAEKLVQQLGGLPLALEQAGAYIKSLRCTISQYLELYDSQRLRLLNRQKATRVSEYDSPERVAVRTTWHLNFEHIKQTVDDGKAASTFLYASAFLNPNEIQKDIINIGEPPVEDEEFGECVKTTLGRQQVLKLLTDFSLFKETLLSNLSVHHLVQEVIQENLNQEQKIQSIIDAIRMLHYAFQNCSSPDELLSRVTSKREERPSMVSSSNLSRFFKWHKLCLHSYELVKHLQKVVKQLDDHSAMVFQPETARIVYECAIHLSANSKHDEAKVVANFANDIFNLSNQQLPASSLFPHTIPLPELVRRHIQYSCNTPATSKNDKCKDGVEMPIHSVTSEQLEEMRMEGNDLFKEGSYLDALKMYSDAIEKSKNTAFFDVRLLSNRASVYLKLGKYEEALQDADEYIFQQPKCWRGYARKALALVELKDTLGACVAASLAYYYERNIFRNFKPFMSKFDSLLEMHVFVCRNSSDLSSALWKAKADTPDDLSVIILEPGDYLVSSHTIESDIISDDGTTLVITNCILVGSGAECSVIFDDIIYVAFCEVFIAYNVNFHSRFAHCHFQPDSDVKLTHCSFTSSNHIYTSFCCKGELKVDSCKFHKCTKGGLLVVGDAEVKNSEFCGNGAGGLEVREGGRLLVRKSKMYANKQGLLIGPQVKECVVENCELYDNEWGGIVVDNCISGVVIKGNRIFDNDEPGIQMMKSNVSILENEIQSNNDWGITINLFSRADVKKNKIRNNKCGGISIDATSSRKKSVIEYNDISYNSGPGINEEGSLNEHRKNKLQNNKEERNQSTAQSEAKLCYYCKKTEKNLKKCTNCFMAQYCGRECQKSDWKNHKEVCDRLLSDGSIVVSYVQKPMMTDHLSPNKHVPINTFDGTPRRGPGLLPVGPQHCPPPDATNRFIAKMQAGIASREGKGYDPSVVRLYDRSLKIDGILTGADEIYHLVWQHGAMGQLFSYWKKLFMWVKGPEHGKLRVFINEFPPYQHW
;
A
#
# COMPACT_ATOMS: atom_id res chain seq x y z
N GLU A 1 6.79 78.45 -41.72
CA GLU A 1 5.77 77.62 -42.41
C GLU A 1 6.04 76.12 -42.31
N LYS A 2 7.01 75.51 -43.04
CA LYS A 2 7.19 74.04 -43.05
C LYS A 2 7.22 73.37 -41.67
N LEU A 3 7.98 73.90 -40.72
CA LEU A 3 8.00 73.43 -39.31
C LEU A 3 6.63 73.50 -38.61
N LEU A 4 5.84 74.54 -38.89
CA LEU A 4 4.48 74.71 -38.37
C LEU A 4 3.53 73.65 -38.95
N CYS A 5 3.68 73.32 -40.22
CA CYS A 5 2.91 72.26 -40.87
C CYS A 5 3.24 70.87 -40.28
N CYS A 6 4.52 70.59 -40.02
CA CYS A 6 4.94 69.36 -39.33
C CYS A 6 4.40 69.30 -37.89
N LEU A 7 4.44 70.39 -37.12
CA LEU A 7 3.88 70.46 -35.77
C LEU A 7 2.36 70.22 -35.77
N ASN A 8 1.62 70.89 -36.66
CA ASN A 8 0.17 70.69 -36.77
C ASN A 8 -0.20 69.26 -37.21
N SER A 9 0.59 68.65 -38.09
CA SER A 9 0.44 67.24 -38.49
C SER A 9 0.68 66.29 -37.30
N PHE A 10 1.74 66.51 -36.52
CA PHE A 10 2.07 65.70 -35.35
C PHE A 10 1.00 65.85 -34.24
N GLN A 11 0.54 67.07 -33.98
CA GLN A 11 -0.53 67.35 -33.02
C GLN A 11 -1.89 66.74 -33.45
N SER A 12 -2.19 66.74 -34.75
CA SER A 12 -3.35 66.04 -35.33
C SER A 12 -3.27 64.52 -35.08
N SER A 13 -2.11 63.91 -35.35
CA SER A 13 -1.89 62.48 -35.09
C SER A 13 -2.03 62.13 -33.61
N LEU A 14 -1.39 62.91 -32.73
CA LEU A 14 -1.42 62.68 -31.28
C LEU A 14 -2.84 62.82 -30.71
N ASN A 15 -3.61 63.82 -31.15
CA ASN A 15 -5.00 63.99 -30.74
C ASN A 15 -5.89 62.81 -31.17
N LYS A 16 -5.65 62.27 -32.38
CA LYS A 16 -6.37 61.08 -32.86
C LYS A 16 -6.02 59.85 -32.01
N GLU A 17 -4.75 59.66 -31.69
CA GLU A 17 -4.25 58.55 -30.86
C GLU A 17 -4.79 58.63 -29.42
N ILE A 18 -4.90 59.85 -28.84
CA ILE A 18 -5.54 60.09 -27.54
C ILE A 18 -7.05 59.75 -27.55
N CYS A 19 -7.77 60.03 -28.64
CA CYS A 19 -9.16 59.59 -28.78
C CYS A 19 -9.27 58.07 -28.89
N ASP A 20 -8.45 57.43 -29.72
CA ASP A 20 -8.38 55.97 -29.86
C ASP A 20 -8.08 55.28 -28.51
N LEU A 21 -7.22 55.88 -27.68
CA LEU A 21 -6.91 55.40 -26.33
C LEU A 21 -8.08 55.58 -25.34
N ARG A 22 -8.86 56.66 -25.42
CA ARG A 22 -10.07 56.86 -24.59
C ARG A 22 -11.21 55.91 -24.98
N ASP A 23 -11.37 55.64 -26.27
CA ASP A 23 -12.31 54.64 -26.79
C ASP A 23 -11.92 53.21 -26.37
N ARG A 24 -10.61 52.92 -26.31
CA ARG A 24 -10.11 51.67 -25.73
C ARG A 24 -10.33 51.63 -24.21
N GLN A 25 -10.03 52.72 -23.50
CA GLN A 25 -10.22 52.82 -22.05
C GLN A 25 -11.68 52.54 -21.64
N THR A 26 -12.65 53.23 -22.24
CA THR A 26 -14.08 53.04 -21.95
C THR A 26 -14.57 51.64 -22.32
N ARG A 27 -14.06 51.03 -23.41
CA ARG A 27 -14.32 49.62 -23.73
C ARG A 27 -13.70 48.66 -22.71
N THR A 28 -12.49 48.93 -22.20
CA THR A 28 -11.90 48.13 -21.12
C THR A 28 -12.63 48.32 -19.79
N GLU A 29 -13.10 49.52 -19.46
CA GLU A 29 -13.93 49.77 -18.27
C GLU A 29 -15.27 49.04 -18.35
N THR A 30 -15.96 49.11 -19.49
CA THR A 30 -17.21 48.37 -19.74
C THR A 30 -16.99 46.85 -19.68
N ASN A 31 -15.86 46.35 -20.23
CA ASN A 31 -15.49 44.94 -20.12
C ASN A 31 -15.11 44.56 -18.68
N VAL A 32 -14.44 45.44 -17.93
CA VAL A 32 -14.10 45.25 -16.52
C VAL A 32 -15.37 45.19 -15.65
N ASP A 33 -16.38 46.02 -15.91
CA ASP A 33 -17.64 45.95 -15.16
C ASP A 33 -18.49 44.73 -15.55
N ARG A 34 -18.47 44.32 -16.83
CA ARG A 34 -19.00 43.01 -17.26
C ARG A 34 -18.25 41.85 -16.60
N LEU A 35 -16.92 41.93 -16.48
CA LEU A 35 -16.09 40.92 -15.82
C LEU A 35 -16.31 40.93 -14.30
N LYS A 36 -16.55 42.08 -13.65
CA LYS A 36 -16.99 42.16 -12.25
C LYS A 36 -18.36 41.51 -12.07
N LEU A 37 -19.31 41.69 -12.99
CA LEU A 37 -20.60 41.00 -12.95
C LEU A 37 -20.45 39.49 -13.16
N GLN A 38 -19.58 39.05 -14.08
CA GLN A 38 -19.24 37.62 -14.20
C GLN A 38 -18.47 37.11 -12.98
N GLN A 39 -17.62 37.91 -12.34
CA GLN A 39 -16.87 37.56 -11.13
C GLN A 39 -17.80 37.51 -9.92
N LEU A 40 -18.81 38.38 -9.82
CA LEU A 40 -19.84 38.31 -8.79
C LEU A 40 -20.78 37.11 -9.01
N SER A 41 -21.10 36.79 -10.26
CA SER A 41 -21.84 35.56 -10.62
C SER A 41 -21.02 34.30 -10.27
N LEU A 42 -19.76 34.24 -10.70
CA LEU A 42 -18.83 33.15 -10.39
C LEU A 42 -18.48 33.08 -8.90
N HIS A 43 -18.44 34.21 -8.18
CA HIS A 43 -18.25 34.24 -6.73
C HIS A 43 -19.53 33.85 -6.00
N SER A 44 -20.72 34.15 -6.51
CA SER A 44 -21.98 33.62 -5.99
C SER A 44 -22.11 32.12 -6.27
N GLN A 45 -21.65 31.64 -7.43
CA GLN A 45 -21.57 30.21 -7.74
C GLN A 45 -20.48 29.51 -6.91
N TYR A 46 -19.34 30.15 -6.67
CA TYR A 46 -18.26 29.64 -5.81
C TYR A 46 -18.64 29.66 -4.34
N VAL A 47 -19.35 30.68 -3.85
CA VAL A 47 -19.89 30.70 -2.49
C VAL A 47 -21.04 29.71 -2.36
N SER A 48 -21.85 29.48 -3.40
CA SER A 48 -22.78 28.34 -3.42
C SER A 48 -22.00 27.04 -3.37
N THR A 49 -21.09 26.75 -4.30
CA THR A 49 -20.37 25.48 -4.32
C THR A 49 -19.40 25.29 -3.16
N VAL A 50 -18.94 26.36 -2.49
CA VAL A 50 -18.21 26.26 -1.22
C VAL A 50 -19.19 26.07 -0.05
N GLN A 51 -20.37 26.68 -0.01
CA GLN A 51 -21.39 26.34 0.99
C GLN A 51 -22.02 24.97 0.74
N ASP A 52 -22.01 24.47 -0.49
CA ASP A 52 -22.50 23.16 -0.89
C ASP A 52 -21.39 22.12 -0.72
N VAL A 53 -20.10 22.46 -0.89
CA VAL A 53 -18.95 21.64 -0.46
C VAL A 53 -18.75 21.70 1.04
N GLU A 54 -19.11 22.77 1.76
CA GLU A 54 -19.15 22.82 3.22
C GLU A 54 -20.39 22.12 3.77
N LYS A 55 -21.54 22.14 3.09
CA LYS A 55 -22.67 21.23 3.39
C LYS A 55 -22.28 19.80 3.11
N ILE A 56 -21.71 19.47 1.95
CA ILE A 56 -21.23 18.12 1.61
C ILE A 56 -20.10 17.73 2.54
N LYS A 57 -19.24 18.63 3.03
CA LYS A 57 -18.19 18.32 3.99
C LYS A 57 -18.72 18.23 5.42
N ILE A 58 -19.74 19.00 5.80
CA ILE A 58 -20.47 18.78 7.07
C ILE A 58 -21.35 17.53 6.98
N GLU A 59 -21.81 17.13 5.80
CA GLU A 59 -22.52 15.87 5.54
C GLU A 59 -21.55 14.69 5.41
N VAL A 60 -20.32 14.87 4.92
CA VAL A 60 -19.27 13.85 4.84
C VAL A 60 -18.53 13.71 6.17
N ASP A 61 -18.31 14.79 6.91
CA ASP A 61 -17.80 14.77 8.29
C ASP A 61 -18.91 14.27 9.23
N LYS A 62 -20.20 14.56 8.99
CA LYS A 62 -21.30 13.82 9.64
C LYS A 62 -21.27 12.37 9.23
N ILE A 63 -21.26 12.02 7.94
CA ILE A 63 -21.22 10.62 7.48
C ILE A 63 -19.98 9.90 8.01
N ALA A 64 -18.85 10.58 8.23
CA ALA A 64 -17.65 9.99 8.85
C ALA A 64 -17.76 9.87 10.38
N THR A 65 -18.46 10.79 11.05
CA THR A 65 -18.74 10.73 12.51
C THR A 65 -20.05 9.99 12.86
N THR A 66 -20.83 9.55 11.86
CA THR A 66 -21.97 8.64 12.00
C THR A 66 -21.68 7.26 11.39
N ASN A 67 -20.76 7.11 10.43
CA ASN A 67 -20.21 5.80 10.03
C ASN A 67 -19.13 5.28 11.01
N ASP A 68 -18.97 5.93 12.17
CA ASP A 68 -18.46 5.26 13.36
C ASP A 68 -19.50 4.23 13.89
N GLU A 69 -20.75 4.27 13.40
CA GLU A 69 -21.61 3.08 13.37
C GLU A 69 -20.97 2.01 12.47
N PHE A 70 -20.43 0.96 13.11
CA PHE A 70 -20.01 -0.25 12.43
C PHE A 70 -21.11 -0.75 11.49
N ARG A 71 -20.78 -0.91 10.21
CA ARG A 71 -21.76 -1.26 9.18
C ARG A 71 -22.19 -2.72 9.32
N TYR A 72 -23.29 -2.97 10.03
CA TYR A 72 -23.83 -4.31 10.27
C TYR A 72 -23.97 -5.13 8.99
N VAL A 73 -23.13 -6.15 8.84
CA VAL A 73 -23.19 -7.14 7.77
C VAL A 73 -23.76 -8.43 8.34
N PHE A 74 -24.88 -8.89 7.76
CA PHE A 74 -25.39 -10.24 7.97
C PHE A 74 -25.17 -11.04 6.68
N HIS A 75 -24.00 -11.69 6.58
CA HIS A 75 -23.66 -12.62 5.52
C HIS A 75 -23.87 -14.05 6.04
N ALA A 76 -25.05 -14.62 5.80
CA ALA A 76 -25.37 -16.02 6.09
C ALA A 76 -26.46 -16.55 5.13
N PRO A 77 -26.54 -17.88 4.88
CA PRO A 77 -27.57 -18.47 4.02
C PRO A 77 -29.00 -18.29 4.56
N ARG A 78 -30.02 -18.46 3.71
CA ARG A 78 -31.43 -18.51 4.16
C ARG A 78 -31.66 -19.73 5.06
N LYS A 79 -32.33 -19.48 6.20
CA LYS A 79 -32.97 -20.50 7.06
C LYS A 79 -33.70 -21.57 6.22
N ASN A 80 -33.51 -22.84 6.57
CA ASN A 80 -34.21 -23.95 5.93
C ASN A 80 -35.63 -24.07 6.53
N PRO A 81 -36.72 -23.99 5.73
CA PRO A 81 -38.09 -24.11 6.24
C PRO A 81 -38.38 -25.47 6.90
N TRP A 82 -37.65 -26.52 6.52
CA TRP A 82 -37.81 -27.88 7.04
C TRP A 82 -36.80 -28.25 8.14
N PHE A 83 -36.06 -27.29 8.71
CA PHE A 83 -35.15 -27.58 9.83
C PHE A 83 -35.94 -28.05 11.07
N GLY A 84 -35.46 -29.12 11.71
CA GLY A 84 -36.06 -29.78 12.88
C GLY A 84 -35.14 -30.85 13.46
N GLY A 85 -35.53 -31.46 14.59
CA GLY A 85 -34.81 -32.58 15.22
C GLY A 85 -33.38 -32.28 15.71
N ARG A 86 -33.02 -31.02 15.99
CA ARG A 86 -31.66 -30.58 16.41
C ARG A 86 -31.69 -29.48 17.47
N VAL A 87 -32.60 -29.58 18.44
CA VAL A 87 -32.73 -28.56 19.51
C VAL A 87 -31.56 -28.66 20.47
N SER A 88 -31.27 -29.88 20.94
CA SER A 88 -30.07 -30.26 21.70
C SER A 88 -28.79 -29.70 21.07
N GLU A 89 -28.54 -29.95 19.80
CA GLU A 89 -27.29 -29.55 19.14
C GLU A 89 -27.17 -28.03 18.93
N LEU A 90 -28.27 -27.27 18.98
CA LEU A 90 -28.23 -25.80 19.01
C LEU A 90 -27.91 -25.26 20.42
N GLU A 91 -28.35 -25.96 21.47
CA GLU A 91 -28.06 -25.65 22.88
C GLU A 91 -26.63 -26.07 23.26
N ASP A 92 -26.17 -27.24 22.80
CA ASP A 92 -24.77 -27.68 22.86
C ASP A 92 -23.85 -26.66 22.17
N LEU A 93 -24.21 -26.21 20.96
CA LEU A 93 -23.40 -25.24 20.22
C LEU A 93 -23.37 -23.86 20.89
N ALA A 94 -24.47 -23.43 21.50
CA ALA A 94 -24.50 -22.23 22.34
C ALA A 94 -23.61 -22.35 23.58
N SER A 95 -23.59 -23.54 24.20
CA SER A 95 -22.78 -23.87 25.37
C SER A 95 -21.28 -23.92 25.05
N LEU A 96 -20.90 -24.55 23.93
CA LEU A 96 -19.52 -24.60 23.43
C LEU A 96 -18.97 -23.20 23.10
N LEU A 97 -19.83 -22.33 22.55
CA LEU A 97 -19.49 -20.93 22.28
C LEU A 97 -19.63 -20.00 23.51
N ARG A 98 -20.03 -20.55 24.67
CA ARG A 98 -20.20 -19.87 25.97
C ARG A 98 -21.01 -18.58 25.89
N LEU A 99 -22.19 -18.65 25.26
CA LEU A 99 -23.06 -17.48 25.09
C LEU A 99 -23.60 -16.91 26.41
N ASP A 100 -23.66 -17.73 27.46
CA ASP A 100 -24.23 -17.34 28.77
C ASP A 100 -23.19 -16.81 29.78
N ASP A 101 -21.89 -16.91 29.49
CA ASP A 101 -20.82 -16.39 30.37
C ASP A 101 -20.68 -14.87 30.23
N ALA A 102 -21.00 -14.12 31.29
CA ALA A 102 -20.99 -12.65 31.29
C ALA A 102 -19.59 -11.99 31.25
N SER A 103 -18.50 -12.77 31.14
CA SER A 103 -17.10 -12.30 31.18
C SER A 103 -16.37 -12.53 29.86
N GLN A 104 -17.00 -12.23 28.72
CA GLN A 104 -16.38 -12.38 27.40
C GLN A 104 -15.35 -11.27 27.13
N SER A 105 -14.07 -11.62 27.27
CA SER A 105 -12.91 -10.81 26.85
C SER A 105 -12.00 -11.56 25.87
N GLU A 106 -12.44 -12.73 25.40
CA GLU A 106 -11.73 -13.63 24.48
C GLU A 106 -12.69 -14.11 23.39
N VAL A 107 -12.14 -14.56 22.26
CA VAL A 107 -12.91 -15.13 21.14
C VAL A 107 -13.05 -16.64 21.30
N ASN A 108 -14.28 -17.14 21.36
CA ASN A 108 -14.55 -18.58 21.48
C ASN A 108 -14.58 -19.24 20.09
N ILE A 109 -13.92 -20.40 19.96
CA ILE A 109 -13.88 -21.20 18.73
C ILE A 109 -14.61 -22.53 18.97
N ALA A 110 -15.57 -22.87 18.12
CA ALA A 110 -16.25 -24.16 18.10
C ALA A 110 -16.28 -24.75 16.68
N ALA A 111 -16.30 -26.08 16.56
CA ALA A 111 -16.39 -26.77 15.27
C ALA A 111 -17.55 -27.78 15.24
N VAL A 112 -18.26 -27.84 14.13
CA VAL A 112 -19.26 -28.89 13.84
C VAL A 112 -18.62 -29.91 12.91
N CYS A 113 -18.33 -31.09 13.44
CA CYS A 113 -17.76 -32.23 12.73
C CYS A 113 -18.85 -33.23 12.33
N GLY A 114 -18.66 -33.99 11.24
CA GLY A 114 -19.60 -35.07 10.87
C GLY A 114 -19.63 -35.38 9.37
N LEU A 115 -20.46 -36.36 8.99
CA LEU A 115 -20.55 -36.88 7.62
C LEU A 115 -21.03 -35.85 6.59
N GLY A 116 -20.91 -36.19 5.29
CA GLY A 116 -21.59 -35.47 4.22
C GLY A 116 -23.12 -35.66 4.32
N GLY A 117 -23.91 -34.61 4.06
CA GLY A 117 -25.38 -34.70 4.16
C GLY A 117 -25.97 -34.77 5.57
N VAL A 118 -25.15 -34.77 6.64
CA VAL A 118 -25.63 -34.81 8.04
C VAL A 118 -26.14 -33.45 8.57
N GLY A 119 -26.07 -32.39 7.75
CA GLY A 119 -26.71 -31.11 8.05
C GLY A 119 -25.85 -30.05 8.75
N LYS A 120 -24.53 -30.21 8.88
CA LYS A 120 -23.61 -29.27 9.55
C LYS A 120 -23.82 -27.79 9.16
N THR A 121 -23.76 -27.50 7.86
CA THR A 121 -24.01 -26.18 7.25
C THR A 121 -25.42 -25.67 7.55
N SER A 122 -26.42 -26.55 7.65
CA SER A 122 -27.79 -26.19 8.05
C SER A 122 -27.90 -25.86 9.53
N LEU A 123 -27.19 -26.57 10.41
CA LEU A 123 -27.11 -26.27 11.85
C LEU A 123 -26.44 -24.90 12.07
N ALA A 124 -25.30 -24.65 11.43
CA ALA A 124 -24.63 -23.35 11.48
C ALA A 124 -25.49 -22.21 10.89
N THR A 125 -26.21 -22.47 9.81
CA THR A 125 -27.17 -21.51 9.22
C THR A 125 -28.31 -21.20 10.20
N GLU A 126 -28.91 -22.23 10.80
CA GLU A 126 -30.02 -22.07 11.73
C GLU A 126 -29.57 -21.34 13.01
N PHE A 127 -28.41 -21.70 13.56
CA PHE A 127 -27.80 -21.02 14.71
C PHE A 127 -27.58 -19.53 14.43
N ALA A 128 -26.94 -19.19 13.30
CA ALA A 128 -26.71 -17.79 12.90
C ALA A 128 -28.02 -17.00 12.67
N GLN A 129 -29.08 -17.66 12.20
CA GLN A 129 -30.41 -17.05 12.01
C GLN A 129 -31.17 -16.89 13.35
N GLN A 130 -31.10 -17.86 14.26
CA GLN A 130 -31.74 -17.80 15.59
C GLN A 130 -31.03 -16.85 16.57
N ARG A 131 -29.71 -16.69 16.43
CA ARG A 131 -28.89 -15.79 17.26
C ARG A 131 -28.57 -14.47 16.56
N LYS A 132 -29.25 -14.15 15.45
CA LYS A 132 -29.06 -12.93 14.68
C LYS A 132 -29.12 -11.65 15.52
N ASP A 133 -30.05 -11.60 16.48
CA ASP A 133 -30.27 -10.44 17.34
C ASP A 133 -29.31 -10.38 18.54
N PHE A 134 -28.57 -11.47 18.82
CA PHE A 134 -27.41 -11.47 19.73
C PHE A 134 -26.16 -10.96 19.01
N TYR A 135 -25.93 -11.43 17.78
CA TYR A 135 -24.79 -11.07 16.92
C TYR A 135 -24.94 -9.67 16.29
N THR A 136 -25.17 -8.66 17.12
CA THR A 136 -25.26 -7.24 16.75
C THR A 136 -23.95 -6.67 16.20
N GLY A 137 -22.83 -7.36 16.38
CA GLY A 137 -21.56 -7.09 15.71
C GLY A 137 -21.47 -7.62 14.27
N GLY A 138 -22.49 -8.36 13.80
CA GLY A 138 -22.59 -8.91 12.45
C GLY A 138 -22.23 -10.39 12.36
N VAL A 139 -22.51 -10.96 11.18
CA VAL A 139 -22.23 -12.36 10.83
C VAL A 139 -21.49 -12.40 9.50
N CYS A 140 -20.33 -13.04 9.45
CA CYS A 140 -19.46 -13.14 8.28
C CYS A 140 -19.21 -14.61 7.90
N TRP A 141 -19.87 -15.08 6.84
CA TRP A 141 -19.66 -16.42 6.28
C TRP A 141 -18.50 -16.42 5.27
N PHE A 142 -17.53 -17.32 5.47
CA PHE A 142 -16.38 -17.58 4.61
C PHE A 142 -16.34 -19.07 4.19
N SER A 143 -15.80 -19.36 3.00
CA SER A 143 -15.55 -20.73 2.53
C SER A 143 -14.19 -21.21 3.01
N GLY A 144 -14.12 -22.38 3.63
CA GLY A 144 -12.89 -23.09 3.97
C GLY A 144 -12.48 -24.18 2.95
N GLU A 145 -13.17 -24.26 1.81
CA GLU A 145 -13.00 -25.35 0.83
C GLU A 145 -11.67 -25.27 0.05
N ASP A 146 -11.26 -24.08 -0.39
CA ASP A 146 -9.94 -23.77 -0.94
C ASP A 146 -9.60 -22.27 -0.81
N ASP A 147 -8.33 -21.90 -1.02
CA ASP A 147 -7.91 -20.49 -0.94
C ASP A 147 -8.66 -19.59 -1.94
N THR A 148 -9.06 -20.09 -3.11
CA THR A 148 -9.79 -19.31 -4.12
C THR A 148 -11.21 -18.96 -3.65
N THR A 149 -11.92 -19.91 -3.07
CA THR A 149 -13.26 -19.71 -2.49
C THR A 149 -13.18 -18.92 -1.18
N PHE A 150 -12.15 -19.14 -0.36
CA PHE A 150 -11.86 -18.31 0.82
C PHE A 150 -11.66 -16.84 0.41
N GLU A 151 -10.73 -16.57 -0.50
CA GLU A 151 -10.45 -15.23 -1.04
C GLU A 151 -11.72 -14.57 -1.58
N ASN A 152 -12.50 -15.26 -2.42
CA ASN A 152 -13.75 -14.72 -2.96
C ASN A 152 -14.77 -14.40 -1.86
N SER A 153 -14.95 -15.28 -0.87
CA SER A 153 -15.91 -15.07 0.24
C SER A 153 -15.50 -13.93 1.19
N VAL A 154 -14.20 -13.79 1.48
CA VAL A 154 -13.64 -12.66 2.22
C VAL A 154 -13.80 -11.36 1.42
N ASN A 155 -13.57 -11.39 0.10
CA ASN A 155 -13.79 -10.25 -0.79
C ASN A 155 -15.27 -9.80 -0.82
N ASP A 156 -16.23 -10.72 -0.88
CA ASP A 156 -17.68 -10.43 -0.88
C ASP A 156 -18.16 -9.80 0.46
N VAL A 157 -17.47 -10.06 1.57
CA VAL A 157 -17.69 -9.39 2.87
C VAL A 157 -16.96 -8.05 2.92
N ALA A 158 -15.69 -8.01 2.51
CA ALA A 158 -14.86 -6.79 2.49
C ALA A 158 -15.47 -5.67 1.64
N THR A 159 -16.10 -6.00 0.51
CA THR A 159 -16.83 -5.04 -0.33
C THR A 159 -18.05 -4.43 0.39
N ARG A 160 -18.72 -5.15 1.31
CA ARG A 160 -19.85 -4.63 2.10
C ARG A 160 -19.37 -3.73 3.24
N LEU A 161 -18.29 -4.16 3.91
CA LEU A 161 -17.65 -3.44 5.02
C LEU A 161 -16.86 -2.21 4.55
N GLY A 162 -16.38 -2.17 3.31
CA GLY A 162 -15.60 -1.06 2.74
C GLY A 162 -14.08 -1.23 2.85
N THR A 163 -13.59 -2.42 3.20
CA THR A 163 -12.19 -2.73 3.54
C THR A 163 -11.35 -3.23 2.35
N ARG A 164 -11.90 -3.21 1.13
CA ARG A 164 -11.24 -3.70 -0.10
C ARG A 164 -10.01 -2.85 -0.45
N SER A 165 -8.88 -3.52 -0.68
CA SER A 165 -7.55 -2.92 -0.90
C SER A 165 -6.84 -3.53 -2.12
N ASP A 166 -5.71 -2.94 -2.51
CA ASP A 166 -4.90 -3.32 -3.70
C ASP A 166 -4.34 -4.76 -3.71
N SER A 167 -4.34 -5.46 -2.56
CA SER A 167 -3.98 -6.88 -2.48
C SER A 167 -4.92 -7.63 -1.55
N PHE A 168 -4.98 -8.96 -1.70
CA PHE A 168 -5.77 -9.80 -0.80
C PHE A 168 -5.24 -9.74 0.63
N GLY A 169 -3.92 -9.82 0.83
CA GLY A 169 -3.31 -9.75 2.17
C GLY A 169 -3.64 -8.46 2.93
N LEU A 170 -3.69 -7.31 2.22
CA LEU A 170 -4.16 -6.05 2.80
C LEU A 170 -5.67 -6.05 3.05
N THR A 171 -6.47 -6.47 2.06
CA THR A 171 -7.94 -6.55 2.16
C THR A 171 -8.39 -7.41 3.34
N PHE A 172 -7.81 -8.61 3.48
CA PHE A 172 -8.09 -9.54 4.56
C PHE A 172 -7.67 -8.98 5.92
N SER A 173 -6.50 -8.34 6.01
CA SER A 173 -6.03 -7.70 7.25
C SER A 173 -6.93 -6.55 7.68
N ALA A 174 -7.29 -5.63 6.76
CA ALA A 174 -8.21 -4.53 7.04
C ALA A 174 -9.63 -5.01 7.38
N THR A 175 -10.07 -6.12 6.79
CA THR A 175 -11.37 -6.76 7.09
C THR A 175 -11.39 -7.33 8.51
N LEU A 176 -10.34 -8.05 8.91
CA LEU A 176 -10.21 -8.56 10.28
C LEU A 176 -10.07 -7.42 11.29
N GLU A 177 -9.28 -6.39 10.99
CA GLU A 177 -9.12 -5.22 11.85
C GLU A 177 -10.44 -4.45 12.04
N MET A 178 -11.25 -4.30 10.99
CA MET A 178 -12.55 -3.62 11.14
C MET A 178 -13.56 -4.47 11.93
N ILE A 179 -13.47 -5.80 11.86
CA ILE A 179 -14.24 -6.71 12.73
C ILE A 179 -13.75 -6.62 14.17
N SER A 180 -12.44 -6.63 14.44
CA SER A 180 -11.92 -6.55 15.82
C SER A 180 -11.96 -5.17 16.46
N ARG A 181 -12.23 -4.10 15.70
CA ARG A 181 -12.64 -2.80 16.26
C ARG A 181 -14.08 -2.81 16.82
N ASN A 182 -14.88 -3.83 16.51
CA ASN A 182 -16.26 -3.91 16.97
C ASN A 182 -16.36 -4.52 18.38
N LYS A 183 -17.04 -3.79 19.28
CA LYS A 183 -17.27 -4.21 20.67
C LYS A 183 -18.55 -5.02 20.87
N ASN A 184 -19.42 -5.08 19.85
CA ASN A 184 -20.62 -5.91 19.86
C ASN A 184 -20.27 -7.34 19.43
N PRO A 185 -20.93 -8.39 19.99
CA PRO A 185 -20.64 -9.78 19.62
C PRO A 185 -20.83 -10.04 18.12
N TRP A 186 -19.81 -10.59 17.47
CA TRP A 186 -19.83 -10.99 16.07
C TRP A 186 -19.64 -12.50 15.90
N LEU A 187 -20.10 -13.04 14.77
CA LEU A 187 -19.91 -14.43 14.38
C LEU A 187 -19.18 -14.52 13.04
N ILE A 188 -18.04 -15.20 13.01
CA ILE A 188 -17.42 -15.67 11.76
C ILE A 188 -17.77 -17.14 11.58
N VAL A 189 -18.27 -17.53 10.41
CA VAL A 189 -18.50 -18.93 10.05
C VAL A 189 -17.52 -19.34 8.95
N LEU A 190 -16.75 -20.39 9.17
CA LEU A 190 -15.84 -21.00 8.20
C LEU A 190 -16.39 -22.37 7.79
N ASP A 191 -17.12 -22.40 6.68
CA ASP A 191 -17.90 -23.56 6.23
C ASP A 191 -17.11 -24.41 5.22
N ASN A 192 -17.30 -25.73 5.24
CA ASN A 192 -16.61 -26.69 4.35
C ASN A 192 -15.07 -26.75 4.51
N MET A 193 -14.55 -26.59 5.73
CA MET A 193 -13.12 -26.65 6.06
C MET A 193 -12.56 -28.09 6.03
N ASP A 194 -12.52 -28.68 4.84
CA ASP A 194 -12.22 -30.11 4.64
C ASP A 194 -10.77 -30.40 4.23
N GLN A 195 -9.98 -29.38 3.87
CA GLN A 195 -8.61 -29.57 3.41
C GLN A 195 -7.72 -30.24 4.46
N LEU A 196 -6.83 -31.14 4.02
CA LEU A 196 -5.86 -31.84 4.87
C LEU A 196 -4.77 -30.90 5.42
N ASN A 197 -4.33 -29.94 4.60
CA ASN A 197 -3.38 -28.90 4.97
C ASN A 197 -4.13 -27.55 5.03
N LEU A 198 -3.86 -26.72 6.03
CA LEU A 198 -4.45 -25.39 6.13
C LEU A 198 -3.56 -24.34 5.44
N SER A 199 -4.17 -23.40 4.72
CA SER A 199 -3.43 -22.30 4.09
C SER A 199 -3.00 -21.25 5.12
N ALA A 200 -1.98 -20.45 4.80
CA ALA A 200 -1.50 -19.38 5.69
C ALA A 200 -2.59 -18.34 6.02
N ASN A 201 -3.56 -18.13 5.13
CA ASN A 201 -4.69 -17.23 5.35
C ASN A 201 -5.70 -17.82 6.34
N ILE A 202 -6.05 -19.09 6.18
CA ILE A 202 -6.93 -19.81 7.11
C ILE A 202 -6.27 -19.96 8.48
N VAL A 203 -4.97 -20.27 8.53
CA VAL A 203 -4.18 -20.28 9.77
C VAL A 203 -4.22 -18.91 10.46
N LYS A 204 -4.04 -17.80 9.73
CA LYS A 204 -4.16 -16.44 10.27
C LYS A 204 -5.55 -16.13 10.84
N LEU A 205 -6.62 -16.65 10.23
CA LEU A 205 -7.98 -16.51 10.77
C LEU A 205 -8.12 -17.23 12.12
N VAL A 206 -7.80 -18.52 12.16
CA VAL A 206 -8.04 -19.39 13.33
C VAL A 206 -7.02 -19.18 14.47
N SER A 207 -5.82 -18.64 14.19
CA SER A 207 -4.78 -18.42 15.20
C SER A 207 -5.01 -17.18 16.08
N GLY A 208 -6.06 -16.39 15.82
CA GLY A 208 -6.51 -15.30 16.69
C GLY A 208 -5.57 -14.11 16.88
N THR A 209 -4.45 -14.03 16.15
CA THR A 209 -3.41 -12.99 16.31
C THR A 209 -3.85 -11.56 15.99
N TRP A 210 -5.10 -11.37 15.60
CA TRP A 210 -5.78 -10.11 15.26
C TRP A 210 -6.85 -9.71 16.29
N GLN A 211 -6.99 -10.47 17.38
CA GLN A 211 -8.05 -10.35 18.39
C GLN A 211 -7.49 -9.67 19.64
N HIS A 212 -7.95 -8.44 19.91
CA HIS A 212 -7.60 -7.65 21.09
C HIS A 212 -8.87 -7.02 21.66
N ASP A 213 -9.14 -7.22 22.96
CA ASP A 213 -10.28 -6.66 23.70
C ASP A 213 -11.67 -6.84 23.03
N VAL A 214 -11.95 -8.05 22.51
CA VAL A 214 -13.15 -8.38 21.72
C VAL A 214 -13.97 -9.54 22.28
N SER A 215 -15.30 -9.37 22.26
CA SER A 215 -16.27 -10.48 22.29
C SER A 215 -16.57 -10.90 20.85
N GLY A 216 -16.39 -12.18 20.55
CA GLY A 216 -16.61 -12.73 19.21
C GLY A 216 -16.55 -14.25 19.19
N HIS A 217 -17.08 -14.82 18.11
CA HIS A 217 -17.28 -16.25 17.99
C HIS A 217 -16.84 -16.75 16.60
N LEU A 218 -16.11 -17.86 16.56
CA LEU A 218 -15.65 -18.51 15.33
C LEU A 218 -16.24 -19.93 15.24
N LEU A 219 -17.05 -20.16 14.21
CA LEU A 219 -17.76 -21.42 13.99
C LEU A 219 -17.25 -22.13 12.73
N ILE A 220 -16.63 -23.29 12.89
CA ILE A 220 -16.08 -24.09 11.79
C ILE A 220 -17.07 -25.20 11.42
N THR A 221 -17.21 -25.56 10.13
CA THR A 221 -17.88 -26.81 9.71
C THR A 221 -16.92 -27.69 8.90
N THR A 222 -16.90 -29.01 9.15
CA THR A 222 -15.96 -29.92 8.47
C THR A 222 -16.41 -31.39 8.45
N ARG A 223 -15.91 -32.17 7.49
CA ARG A 223 -15.89 -33.65 7.48
C ARG A 223 -14.71 -34.24 8.27
N ARG A 224 -13.72 -33.44 8.67
CA ARG A 224 -12.55 -33.89 9.47
C ARG A 224 -12.96 -34.28 10.89
N LYS A 225 -12.20 -35.20 11.50
CA LYS A 225 -12.40 -35.66 12.89
C LYS A 225 -11.89 -34.61 13.90
N PRO A 226 -12.45 -34.53 15.12
CA PRO A 226 -11.99 -33.61 16.17
C PRO A 226 -10.47 -33.67 16.42
N THR A 227 -9.93 -34.89 16.54
CA THR A 227 -8.49 -35.16 16.68
C THR A 227 -7.63 -34.53 15.58
N ALA A 228 -8.14 -34.40 14.35
CA ALA A 228 -7.43 -33.82 13.23
C ALA A 228 -7.55 -32.29 13.15
N LEU A 229 -8.52 -31.68 13.84
CA LEU A 229 -8.60 -30.23 14.04
C LEU A 229 -7.70 -29.78 15.19
N ALA A 230 -7.71 -30.49 16.32
CA ALA A 230 -6.92 -30.15 17.51
C ALA A 230 -5.39 -30.22 17.27
N ASN A 231 -4.93 -31.05 16.32
CA ASN A 231 -3.52 -31.07 15.90
C ASN A 231 -3.15 -29.89 14.98
N ASP A 232 -4.07 -29.41 14.13
CA ASP A 232 -3.81 -28.35 13.15
C ASP A 232 -4.02 -26.94 13.72
N ILE A 233 -5.00 -26.77 14.62
CA ILE A 233 -5.39 -25.48 15.20
C ILE A 233 -4.79 -25.37 16.61
N ARG A 234 -3.64 -24.70 16.70
CA ARG A 234 -2.90 -24.52 17.95
C ARG A 234 -3.75 -23.80 19.02
N GLY A 235 -4.10 -24.53 20.08
CA GLY A 235 -4.91 -24.03 21.20
C GLY A 235 -6.37 -24.51 21.20
N PHE A 236 -6.79 -25.27 20.19
CA PHE A 236 -8.13 -25.84 20.07
C PHE A 236 -8.21 -27.23 20.73
N ASP A 237 -9.14 -27.40 21.68
CA ASP A 237 -9.41 -28.67 22.37
C ASP A 237 -10.44 -29.50 21.57
N GLU A 238 -10.33 -30.84 21.57
CA GLU A 238 -11.35 -31.71 20.99
C GLU A 238 -12.72 -31.52 21.64
N LYS A 239 -12.77 -31.04 22.90
CA LYS A 239 -14.01 -30.65 23.58
C LYS A 239 -14.76 -29.50 22.89
N CYS A 240 -14.09 -28.71 22.05
CA CYS A 240 -14.73 -27.65 21.26
C CYS A 240 -15.39 -28.18 19.96
N CYS A 241 -15.38 -29.50 19.71
CA CYS A 241 -16.04 -30.13 18.57
C CYS A 241 -17.40 -30.74 18.93
N LEU A 242 -18.46 -30.19 18.33
CA LEU A 242 -19.77 -30.85 18.26
C LEU A 242 -19.74 -31.90 17.13
N SER A 243 -19.79 -33.19 17.49
CA SER A 243 -19.82 -34.29 16.53
C SER A 243 -21.27 -34.63 16.13
N LEU A 244 -21.72 -34.07 15.01
CA LEU A 244 -23.11 -34.14 14.56
C LEU A 244 -23.47 -35.53 14.01
N ARG A 245 -24.24 -36.30 14.78
CA ARG A 245 -24.74 -37.64 14.43
C ARG A 245 -25.87 -37.59 13.38
N CYS A 246 -26.21 -38.74 12.77
CA CYS A 246 -27.49 -38.90 12.08
C CYS A 246 -28.68 -38.66 13.03
N PHE A 247 -29.88 -38.48 12.48
CA PHE A 247 -31.09 -38.42 13.30
C PHE A 247 -31.33 -39.77 14.00
N GLU A 248 -31.80 -39.73 15.24
CA GLU A 248 -32.44 -40.87 15.90
C GLU A 248 -33.85 -41.10 15.32
N ILE A 249 -34.48 -42.22 15.68
CA ILE A 249 -35.75 -42.66 15.07
C ILE A 249 -36.85 -41.59 15.20
N GLU A 250 -37.05 -41.04 16.39
CA GLU A 250 -38.09 -40.02 16.65
C GLU A 250 -37.82 -38.70 15.90
N GLU A 251 -36.58 -38.22 15.91
CA GLU A 251 -36.16 -37.02 15.19
C GLU A 251 -36.36 -37.18 13.68
N GLY A 252 -36.02 -38.36 13.14
CA GLY A 252 -36.19 -38.70 11.74
C GLY A 252 -37.67 -38.80 11.35
N LYS A 253 -38.53 -39.33 12.22
CA LYS A 253 -39.99 -39.35 12.03
C LYS A 253 -40.59 -37.94 12.08
N GLU A 254 -40.24 -37.11 13.07
CA GLU A 254 -40.73 -35.72 13.16
C GLU A 254 -40.34 -34.95 11.89
N PHE A 255 -39.06 -35.01 11.51
CA PHE A 255 -38.55 -34.39 10.29
C PHE A 255 -39.30 -34.86 9.04
N LEU A 256 -39.48 -36.17 8.86
CA LEU A 256 -40.13 -36.76 7.69
C LEU A 256 -41.62 -36.40 7.61
N CYS A 257 -42.39 -36.60 8.68
CA CYS A 257 -43.82 -36.28 8.72
C CYS A 257 -44.05 -34.76 8.51
N ARG A 258 -43.21 -33.91 9.10
CA ARG A 258 -43.22 -32.45 8.91
C ARG A 258 -42.85 -32.04 7.47
N ARG A 259 -41.86 -32.70 6.86
CA ARG A 259 -41.46 -32.44 5.46
C ARG A 259 -42.56 -32.83 4.48
N ILE A 260 -43.23 -33.96 4.69
CA ILE A 260 -44.37 -34.38 3.84
C ILE A 260 -45.59 -33.48 4.12
N GLY A 261 -45.88 -33.18 5.39
CA GLY A 261 -47.05 -32.43 5.83
C GLY A 261 -48.18 -33.34 6.34
N VAL A 262 -47.83 -34.41 7.04
CA VAL A 262 -48.76 -35.42 7.58
C VAL A 262 -48.63 -35.45 9.12
N VAL A 263 -49.73 -35.72 9.82
CA VAL A 263 -49.75 -35.91 11.28
C VAL A 263 -49.33 -37.36 11.60
N SER A 264 -48.51 -37.59 12.62
CA SER A 264 -48.20 -38.98 13.03
C SER A 264 -49.41 -39.60 13.72
N GLU A 265 -50.00 -40.57 13.03
CA GLU A 265 -50.99 -41.53 13.53
C GLU A 265 -50.28 -42.91 13.64
N GLU A 266 -50.74 -43.82 14.50
CA GLU A 266 -49.98 -45.05 14.85
C GLU A 266 -49.53 -45.87 13.62
N ASP A 267 -50.41 -46.08 12.63
CA ASP A 267 -50.09 -46.80 11.39
C ASP A 267 -49.05 -46.05 10.50
N VAL A 268 -49.05 -44.72 10.53
CA VAL A 268 -48.09 -43.88 9.78
C VAL A 268 -46.74 -43.90 10.48
N ASP A 269 -46.74 -43.83 11.80
CA ASP A 269 -45.55 -43.76 12.64
C ASP A 269 -44.69 -45.03 12.54
N ILE A 270 -45.34 -46.21 12.57
CA ILE A 270 -44.70 -47.53 12.39
C ILE A 270 -44.02 -47.67 11.01
N VAL A 271 -44.55 -47.02 9.97
CA VAL A 271 -44.00 -47.07 8.62
C VAL A 271 -42.93 -45.99 8.41
N ALA A 272 -43.09 -44.83 9.03
CA ALA A 272 -42.06 -43.79 9.10
C ALA A 272 -40.81 -44.29 9.84
N GLU A 273 -40.95 -44.98 10.97
CA GLU A 273 -39.84 -45.63 11.69
C GLU A 273 -39.03 -46.54 10.76
N LYS A 274 -39.68 -47.45 10.03
CA LYS A 274 -39.02 -48.39 9.12
C LYS A 274 -38.26 -47.66 8.01
N LEU A 275 -38.83 -46.59 7.44
CA LEU A 275 -38.15 -45.80 6.42
C LEU A 275 -36.95 -45.03 7.00
N VAL A 276 -37.07 -44.46 8.21
CA VAL A 276 -35.95 -43.79 8.91
C VAL A 276 -34.80 -44.77 9.19
N GLN A 277 -35.12 -45.98 9.64
CA GLN A 277 -34.15 -47.08 9.84
C GLN A 277 -33.49 -47.49 8.52
N GLN A 278 -34.27 -47.68 7.44
CA GLN A 278 -33.75 -48.05 6.11
C GLN A 278 -32.85 -46.97 5.48
N LEU A 279 -33.06 -45.70 5.83
CA LEU A 279 -32.26 -44.54 5.40
C LEU A 279 -31.11 -44.19 6.35
N GLY A 280 -30.91 -44.94 7.44
CA GLY A 280 -29.84 -44.69 8.43
C GLY A 280 -29.94 -43.34 9.15
N GLY A 281 -31.15 -42.78 9.25
CA GLY A 281 -31.39 -41.47 9.87
C GLY A 281 -30.70 -40.27 9.19
N LEU A 282 -30.16 -40.40 7.97
CA LEU A 282 -29.41 -39.31 7.35
C LEU A 282 -30.36 -38.18 6.87
N PRO A 283 -30.21 -36.92 7.34
CA PRO A 283 -31.09 -35.82 6.99
C PRO A 283 -31.26 -35.57 5.48
N LEU A 284 -30.18 -35.67 4.69
CA LEU A 284 -30.25 -35.48 3.23
C LEU A 284 -31.10 -36.56 2.54
N ALA A 285 -30.97 -37.83 2.97
CA ALA A 285 -31.73 -38.93 2.39
C ALA A 285 -33.22 -38.83 2.78
N LEU A 286 -33.50 -38.46 4.04
CA LEU A 286 -34.85 -38.19 4.53
C LEU A 286 -35.51 -37.00 3.83
N GLU A 287 -34.77 -35.93 3.53
CA GLU A 287 -35.26 -34.78 2.76
C GLU A 287 -35.63 -35.19 1.33
N GLN A 288 -34.79 -35.98 0.65
CA GLN A 288 -35.07 -36.49 -0.69
C GLN A 288 -36.28 -37.44 -0.72
N ALA A 289 -36.40 -38.33 0.28
CA ALA A 289 -37.55 -39.21 0.42
C ALA A 289 -38.85 -38.43 0.70
N GLY A 290 -38.83 -37.52 1.68
CA GLY A 290 -39.96 -36.66 2.02
C GLY A 290 -40.35 -35.70 0.88
N ALA A 291 -39.39 -35.30 0.02
CA ALA A 291 -39.66 -34.59 -1.22
C ALA A 291 -40.44 -35.45 -2.22
N TYR A 292 -39.95 -36.67 -2.51
CA TYR A 292 -40.61 -37.61 -3.43
C TYR A 292 -42.04 -37.95 -2.99
N ILE A 293 -42.21 -38.32 -1.71
CA ILE A 293 -43.50 -38.71 -1.13
C ILE A 293 -44.50 -37.57 -1.25
N LYS A 294 -44.10 -36.33 -0.95
CA LYS A 294 -44.96 -35.14 -1.05
C LYS A 294 -45.33 -34.79 -2.49
N SER A 295 -44.34 -34.81 -3.39
CA SER A 295 -44.52 -34.36 -4.77
C SER A 295 -45.34 -35.34 -5.60
N LEU A 296 -45.25 -36.65 -5.33
CA LEU A 296 -46.08 -37.68 -5.96
C LEU A 296 -47.34 -38.05 -5.19
N ARG A 297 -47.49 -37.58 -3.95
CA ARG A 297 -48.61 -37.89 -3.05
C ARG A 297 -48.82 -39.39 -2.81
N CYS A 298 -47.75 -40.18 -2.87
CA CYS A 298 -47.77 -41.58 -2.46
C CYS A 298 -47.70 -41.71 -0.93
N THR A 299 -47.95 -42.90 -0.39
CA THR A 299 -47.78 -43.17 1.04
C THR A 299 -46.34 -43.53 1.38
N ILE A 300 -45.97 -43.40 2.66
CA ILE A 300 -44.64 -43.80 3.15
C ILE A 300 -44.39 -45.31 2.88
N SER A 301 -45.43 -46.15 2.96
CA SER A 301 -45.33 -47.61 2.65
C SER A 301 -45.00 -47.84 1.18
N GLN A 302 -45.69 -47.14 0.26
CA GLN A 302 -45.42 -47.26 -1.17
C GLN A 302 -43.99 -46.82 -1.52
N TYR A 303 -43.48 -45.78 -0.87
CA TYR A 303 -42.08 -45.37 -1.04
C TYR A 303 -41.10 -46.38 -0.45
N LEU A 304 -41.39 -46.95 0.72
CA LEU A 304 -40.56 -47.96 1.39
C LEU A 304 -40.43 -49.23 0.53
N GLU A 305 -41.52 -49.73 -0.05
CA GLU A 305 -41.52 -50.86 -0.98
C GLU A 305 -40.68 -50.59 -2.24
N LEU A 306 -40.83 -49.39 -2.83
CA LEU A 306 -40.01 -48.95 -3.97
C LEU A 306 -38.53 -48.86 -3.59
N TYR A 307 -38.21 -48.28 -2.43
CA TYR A 307 -36.86 -48.13 -1.90
C TYR A 307 -36.18 -49.47 -1.67
N ASP A 308 -36.81 -50.41 -0.96
CA ASP A 308 -36.23 -51.73 -0.72
C ASP A 308 -35.99 -52.49 -2.05
N SER A 309 -36.92 -52.38 -3.00
CA SER A 309 -36.76 -52.98 -4.33
C SER A 309 -35.56 -52.41 -5.10
N GLN A 310 -35.31 -51.10 -5.02
CA GLN A 310 -34.23 -50.43 -5.74
C GLN A 310 -32.88 -50.55 -5.01
N ARG A 311 -32.87 -50.52 -3.68
CA ARG A 311 -31.71 -50.85 -2.82
C ARG A 311 -31.18 -52.24 -3.16
N LEU A 312 -32.05 -53.24 -3.24
CA LEU A 312 -31.69 -54.60 -3.62
C LEU A 312 -31.14 -54.70 -5.05
N ARG A 313 -31.67 -53.93 -6.01
CA ARG A 313 -31.14 -53.86 -7.40
C ARG A 313 -29.74 -53.25 -7.44
N LEU A 314 -29.49 -52.16 -6.70
CA LEU A 314 -28.18 -51.50 -6.62
C LEU A 314 -27.13 -52.42 -5.98
N LEU A 315 -27.44 -53.01 -4.81
CA LEU A 315 -26.54 -53.92 -4.10
C LEU A 315 -26.21 -55.18 -4.93
N ASN A 316 -27.15 -55.70 -5.72
CA ASN A 316 -26.88 -56.85 -6.59
C ASN A 316 -26.02 -56.49 -7.83
N ARG A 317 -26.05 -55.24 -8.32
CA ARG A 317 -25.11 -54.77 -9.36
C ARG A 317 -23.68 -54.62 -8.83
N GLN A 318 -23.50 -54.18 -7.58
CA GLN A 318 -22.17 -53.94 -7.00
C GLN A 318 -21.34 -55.21 -6.76
N LYS A 319 -21.94 -56.40 -6.68
CA LYS A 319 -21.23 -57.68 -6.45
C LYS A 319 -20.19 -58.06 -7.53
N ALA A 320 -20.21 -57.40 -8.70
CA ALA A 320 -19.25 -57.64 -9.78
C ALA A 320 -17.98 -56.76 -9.69
N THR A 321 -17.95 -55.76 -8.82
CA THR A 321 -16.79 -54.89 -8.58
C THR A 321 -16.24 -55.13 -7.18
N ARG A 322 -14.94 -54.87 -6.95
CA ARG A 322 -14.40 -54.92 -5.58
C ARG A 322 -15.10 -53.87 -4.73
N VAL A 323 -15.79 -54.31 -3.68
CA VAL A 323 -16.39 -53.43 -2.67
C VAL A 323 -15.26 -52.64 -2.02
N SER A 324 -15.31 -51.32 -2.15
CA SER A 324 -14.40 -50.39 -1.46
C SER A 324 -14.75 -50.36 0.03
N GLU A 325 -13.77 -50.18 0.91
CA GLU A 325 -13.93 -50.07 2.36
C GLU A 325 -14.71 -48.80 2.81
N TYR A 326 -15.29 -48.05 1.88
CA TYR A 326 -15.84 -46.70 2.05
C TYR A 326 -17.34 -46.53 1.76
N ASP A 327 -18.03 -47.53 1.18
CA ASP A 327 -19.48 -47.42 0.91
C ASP A 327 -20.30 -47.70 2.18
N SER A 328 -20.45 -46.67 3.02
CA SER A 328 -21.24 -46.73 4.26
C SER A 328 -22.76 -46.82 3.99
N PRO A 329 -23.57 -47.32 4.95
CA PRO A 329 -25.02 -47.46 4.78
C PRO A 329 -25.73 -46.15 4.38
N GLU A 330 -25.26 -45.03 4.91
CA GLU A 330 -25.80 -43.68 4.66
C GLU A 330 -25.50 -43.22 3.22
N ARG A 331 -24.33 -43.60 2.69
CA ARG A 331 -23.95 -43.34 1.29
C ARG A 331 -24.81 -44.15 0.32
N VAL A 332 -25.10 -45.41 0.66
CA VAL A 332 -26.03 -46.27 -0.08
C VAL A 332 -27.47 -45.73 -0.01
N ALA A 333 -27.89 -45.17 1.13
CA ALA A 333 -29.19 -44.53 1.28
C ALA A 333 -29.36 -43.34 0.33
N VAL A 334 -28.43 -42.36 0.36
CA VAL A 334 -28.45 -41.19 -0.55
C VAL A 334 -28.40 -41.62 -2.02
N ARG A 335 -27.57 -42.62 -2.36
CA ARG A 335 -27.51 -43.16 -3.73
C ARG A 335 -28.85 -43.75 -4.18
N THR A 336 -29.60 -44.37 -3.27
CA THR A 336 -30.89 -44.98 -3.55
C THR A 336 -32.01 -43.93 -3.64
N THR A 337 -32.09 -42.97 -2.69
CA THR A 337 -33.08 -41.88 -2.72
C THR A 337 -32.87 -40.98 -3.93
N TRP A 338 -31.63 -40.58 -4.22
CA TRP A 338 -31.30 -39.82 -5.43
C TRP A 338 -31.76 -40.57 -6.68
N HIS A 339 -31.48 -41.87 -6.79
CA HIS A 339 -31.79 -42.64 -7.99
C HIS A 339 -33.30 -42.84 -8.19
N LEU A 340 -34.09 -42.98 -7.12
CA LEU A 340 -35.55 -43.01 -7.19
C LEU A 340 -36.12 -41.67 -7.68
N ASN A 341 -35.68 -40.56 -7.08
CA ASN A 341 -36.11 -39.22 -7.47
C ASN A 341 -35.71 -38.94 -8.93
N PHE A 342 -34.49 -39.29 -9.31
CA PHE A 342 -33.97 -39.09 -10.66
C PHE A 342 -34.69 -39.94 -11.72
N GLU A 343 -34.90 -41.24 -11.50
CA GLU A 343 -35.62 -42.07 -12.47
C GLU A 343 -37.08 -41.63 -12.64
N HIS A 344 -37.74 -41.12 -11.58
CA HIS A 344 -39.07 -40.55 -11.73
C HIS A 344 -39.05 -39.23 -12.52
N ILE A 345 -38.12 -38.31 -12.21
CA ILE A 345 -37.96 -37.06 -12.98
C ILE A 345 -37.73 -37.38 -14.46
N LYS A 346 -36.81 -38.29 -14.76
CA LYS A 346 -36.49 -38.76 -16.12
C LYS A 346 -37.65 -39.44 -16.85
N GLN A 347 -38.60 -40.01 -16.12
CA GLN A 347 -39.82 -40.62 -16.64
C GLN A 347 -41.04 -39.68 -16.63
N THR A 348 -40.87 -38.43 -16.17
CA THR A 348 -41.92 -37.40 -16.17
C THR A 348 -42.14 -36.90 -17.60
N VAL A 349 -43.40 -36.90 -18.05
CA VAL A 349 -43.79 -36.47 -19.40
C VAL A 349 -43.51 -34.97 -19.59
N ASP A 350 -43.25 -34.57 -20.84
CA ASP A 350 -42.97 -33.21 -21.33
C ASP A 350 -41.67 -32.54 -20.81
N ASP A 351 -41.42 -32.49 -19.50
CA ASP A 351 -40.27 -31.77 -18.91
C ASP A 351 -39.16 -32.68 -18.34
N GLY A 352 -39.41 -33.98 -18.18
CA GLY A 352 -38.57 -34.86 -17.37
C GLY A 352 -37.17 -35.14 -17.90
N LYS A 353 -37.07 -35.29 -19.23
CA LYS A 353 -35.80 -35.46 -19.94
C LYS A 353 -34.98 -34.17 -19.87
N ALA A 354 -35.62 -33.02 -20.13
CA ALA A 354 -35.00 -31.70 -20.01
C ALA A 354 -34.40 -31.44 -18.61
N ALA A 355 -35.15 -31.77 -17.54
CA ALA A 355 -34.67 -31.68 -16.17
C ALA A 355 -33.50 -32.64 -15.88
N SER A 356 -33.49 -33.82 -16.50
CA SER A 356 -32.40 -34.80 -16.37
C SER A 356 -31.11 -34.28 -17.01
N THR A 357 -31.20 -33.75 -18.23
CA THR A 357 -30.08 -33.16 -18.99
C THR A 357 -29.46 -31.98 -18.23
N PHE A 358 -30.26 -31.07 -17.65
CA PHE A 358 -29.73 -29.97 -16.82
C PHE A 358 -29.12 -30.44 -15.49
N LEU A 359 -29.68 -31.46 -14.82
CA LEU A 359 -29.11 -32.02 -13.59
C LEU A 359 -27.73 -32.66 -13.84
N TYR A 360 -27.60 -33.40 -14.94
CA TYR A 360 -26.33 -34.00 -15.35
C TYR A 360 -25.27 -32.95 -15.71
N ALA A 361 -25.63 -31.93 -16.49
CA ALA A 361 -24.73 -30.81 -16.80
C ALA A 361 -24.28 -30.08 -15.51
N SER A 362 -25.22 -29.81 -14.60
CA SER A 362 -24.96 -29.16 -13.30
C SER A 362 -24.09 -29.98 -12.35
N ALA A 363 -23.85 -31.27 -12.62
CA ALA A 363 -22.94 -32.08 -11.82
C ALA A 363 -21.45 -31.76 -12.05
N PHE A 364 -21.11 -30.96 -13.09
CA PHE A 364 -19.73 -30.56 -13.43
C PHE A 364 -19.49 -29.05 -13.28
N LEU A 365 -20.46 -28.31 -12.76
CA LEU A 365 -20.37 -26.89 -12.44
C LEU A 365 -20.14 -26.69 -10.93
N ASN A 366 -19.69 -25.50 -10.51
CA ASN A 366 -19.64 -25.16 -9.09
C ASN A 366 -21.03 -25.38 -8.43
N PRO A 367 -21.13 -26.15 -7.33
CA PRO A 367 -22.41 -26.50 -6.70
C PRO A 367 -23.19 -25.32 -6.13
N ASN A 368 -22.54 -24.18 -5.90
CA ASN A 368 -23.13 -23.01 -5.26
C ASN A 368 -23.44 -21.90 -6.27
N GLU A 369 -24.53 -21.17 -6.02
CA GLU A 369 -24.97 -19.98 -6.77
C GLU A 369 -25.22 -20.14 -8.28
N ILE A 370 -25.44 -21.36 -8.80
CA ILE A 370 -25.77 -21.66 -10.21
C ILE A 370 -26.87 -20.72 -10.72
N GLN A 371 -26.56 -19.91 -11.74
CA GLN A 371 -27.48 -18.89 -12.23
C GLN A 371 -28.58 -19.50 -13.10
N LYS A 372 -29.83 -19.01 -12.98
CA LYS A 372 -30.96 -19.47 -13.80
C LYS A 372 -30.75 -19.26 -15.31
N ASP A 373 -29.88 -18.33 -15.70
CA ASP A 373 -29.47 -18.11 -17.08
C ASP A 373 -28.80 -19.33 -17.75
N ILE A 374 -28.21 -20.24 -16.97
CA ILE A 374 -27.57 -21.47 -17.47
C ILE A 374 -28.63 -22.47 -17.97
N ILE A 375 -29.90 -22.33 -17.53
CA ILE A 375 -31.03 -23.09 -18.11
C ILE A 375 -31.46 -22.37 -19.40
N ASN A 376 -30.78 -22.74 -20.48
CA ASN A 376 -30.96 -22.20 -21.83
C ASN A 376 -30.70 -23.30 -22.88
N ILE A 377 -30.94 -23.00 -24.16
CA ILE A 377 -30.88 -23.98 -25.25
C ILE A 377 -29.48 -24.54 -25.55
N GLY A 378 -28.43 -23.92 -25.01
CA GLY A 378 -27.04 -24.12 -25.39
C GLY A 378 -26.66 -23.41 -26.69
N GLU A 379 -25.38 -23.07 -26.84
CA GLU A 379 -24.81 -22.70 -28.14
C GLU A 379 -23.46 -23.42 -28.35
N PRO A 380 -23.32 -24.25 -29.41
CA PRO A 380 -24.41 -24.79 -30.23
C PRO A 380 -25.47 -25.51 -29.37
N PRO A 381 -26.70 -25.74 -29.87
CA PRO A 381 -27.75 -26.34 -29.06
C PRO A 381 -27.33 -27.66 -28.41
N VAL A 382 -27.80 -27.87 -27.18
CA VAL A 382 -27.72 -29.18 -26.52
C VAL A 382 -28.45 -30.21 -27.40
N GLU A 383 -27.85 -31.40 -27.59
CA GLU A 383 -28.32 -32.41 -28.56
C GLU A 383 -29.69 -33.02 -28.22
N ASP A 384 -30.17 -32.80 -27.00
CA ASP A 384 -31.51 -33.16 -26.56
C ASP A 384 -32.55 -32.16 -27.09
N GLU A 385 -33.20 -32.49 -28.20
CA GLU A 385 -34.26 -31.67 -28.83
C GLU A 385 -35.40 -31.31 -27.86
N GLU A 386 -35.77 -32.20 -26.93
CA GLU A 386 -36.83 -31.97 -25.94
C GLU A 386 -36.40 -30.93 -24.89
N PHE A 387 -35.15 -31.00 -24.42
CA PHE A 387 -34.55 -29.94 -23.61
C PHE A 387 -34.58 -28.61 -24.38
N GLY A 388 -34.14 -28.63 -25.64
CA GLY A 388 -34.15 -27.48 -26.54
C GLY A 388 -35.52 -26.81 -26.67
N GLU A 389 -36.59 -27.56 -26.95
CA GLU A 389 -37.95 -27.00 -27.04
C GLU A 389 -38.48 -26.50 -25.69
N CYS A 390 -38.28 -27.26 -24.61
CA CYS A 390 -38.71 -26.86 -23.26
C CYS A 390 -38.10 -25.49 -22.87
N VAL A 391 -36.77 -25.37 -22.94
CA VAL A 391 -36.05 -24.18 -22.47
C VAL A 391 -36.02 -23.01 -23.46
N LYS A 392 -36.61 -23.12 -24.65
CA LYS A 392 -36.95 -21.94 -25.47
C LYS A 392 -37.94 -21.03 -24.75
N THR A 393 -38.85 -21.59 -23.96
CA THR A 393 -39.89 -20.83 -23.26
C THR A 393 -39.50 -20.48 -21.83
N THR A 394 -39.90 -19.30 -21.34
CA THR A 394 -39.74 -18.93 -19.93
C THR A 394 -40.51 -19.87 -18.99
N LEU A 395 -41.61 -20.46 -19.47
CA LEU A 395 -42.42 -21.41 -18.71
C LEU A 395 -41.71 -22.74 -18.52
N GLY A 396 -41.18 -23.35 -19.59
CA GLY A 396 -40.44 -24.62 -19.53
C GLY A 396 -39.18 -24.52 -18.67
N ARG A 397 -38.44 -23.40 -18.75
CA ARG A 397 -37.34 -23.11 -17.79
C ARG A 397 -37.81 -23.13 -16.34
N GLN A 398 -38.99 -22.58 -16.05
CA GLN A 398 -39.59 -22.60 -14.72
C GLN A 398 -40.13 -23.98 -14.32
N GLN A 399 -40.59 -24.79 -15.29
CA GLN A 399 -41.02 -26.18 -15.06
C GLN A 399 -39.84 -27.07 -14.71
N VAL A 400 -38.74 -27.03 -15.48
CA VAL A 400 -37.47 -27.72 -15.18
C VAL A 400 -36.93 -27.33 -13.81
N LEU A 401 -36.87 -26.03 -13.52
CA LEU A 401 -36.48 -25.51 -12.20
C LEU A 401 -37.33 -26.09 -11.07
N LYS A 402 -38.65 -25.99 -11.21
CA LYS A 402 -39.62 -26.43 -10.21
C LYS A 402 -39.52 -27.94 -9.99
N LEU A 403 -39.43 -28.73 -11.04
CA LEU A 403 -39.32 -30.19 -10.95
C LEU A 403 -38.07 -30.59 -10.14
N LEU A 404 -36.93 -29.93 -10.38
CA LEU A 404 -35.68 -30.20 -9.68
C LEU A 404 -35.65 -29.70 -8.21
N THR A 405 -36.42 -28.66 -7.86
CA THR A 405 -36.57 -28.19 -6.48
C THR A 405 -37.67 -28.91 -5.69
N ASP A 406 -38.77 -29.31 -6.32
CA ASP A 406 -39.88 -30.05 -5.70
C ASP A 406 -39.43 -31.45 -5.21
N PHE A 407 -38.44 -32.05 -5.89
CA PHE A 407 -37.77 -33.31 -5.48
C PHE A 407 -36.52 -33.11 -4.61
N SER A 408 -36.24 -31.86 -4.15
CA SER A 408 -35.09 -31.48 -3.32
C SER A 408 -33.72 -31.92 -3.88
N LEU A 409 -33.54 -31.92 -5.20
CA LEU A 409 -32.23 -32.11 -5.84
C LEU A 409 -31.45 -30.79 -5.95
N PHE A 410 -32.18 -29.69 -6.14
CA PHE A 410 -31.66 -28.31 -6.10
C PHE A 410 -32.35 -27.51 -4.98
N LYS A 411 -31.68 -26.45 -4.50
CA LYS A 411 -32.22 -25.47 -3.53
C LYS A 411 -32.06 -24.04 -4.08
N GLU A 412 -33.07 -23.19 -3.91
CA GLU A 412 -33.00 -21.78 -4.31
C GLU A 412 -32.42 -20.87 -3.20
N THR A 413 -31.65 -19.85 -3.58
CA THR A 413 -30.87 -18.98 -2.67
C THR A 413 -31.41 -17.54 -2.56
N LEU A 414 -30.70 -16.67 -1.84
CA LEU A 414 -31.08 -15.27 -1.60
C LEU A 414 -31.37 -14.48 -2.89
N LEU A 415 -30.54 -14.68 -3.93
CA LEU A 415 -30.57 -13.92 -5.18
C LEU A 415 -31.43 -14.58 -6.28
N SER A 416 -32.19 -15.62 -5.95
CA SER A 416 -32.87 -16.51 -6.92
C SER A 416 -31.90 -17.33 -7.80
N ASN A 417 -30.66 -17.51 -7.34
CA ASN A 417 -29.74 -18.52 -7.88
C ASN A 417 -30.06 -19.89 -7.27
N LEU A 418 -29.47 -20.95 -7.82
CA LEU A 418 -29.67 -22.33 -7.37
C LEU A 418 -28.42 -22.84 -6.63
N SER A 419 -28.56 -23.97 -5.95
CA SER A 419 -27.44 -24.78 -5.47
C SER A 419 -27.77 -26.27 -5.49
N VAL A 420 -26.75 -27.09 -5.71
CA VAL A 420 -26.80 -28.57 -5.65
C VAL A 420 -25.92 -29.00 -4.47
N HIS A 421 -26.37 -29.98 -3.69
CA HIS A 421 -25.55 -30.50 -2.59
C HIS A 421 -24.37 -31.32 -3.14
N HIS A 422 -23.13 -31.10 -2.66
CA HIS A 422 -21.91 -31.78 -3.17
C HIS A 422 -22.09 -33.31 -3.30
N LEU A 423 -22.60 -33.99 -2.26
CA LEU A 423 -22.85 -35.45 -2.30
C LEU A 423 -23.82 -35.90 -3.42
N VAL A 424 -24.71 -35.02 -3.91
CA VAL A 424 -25.56 -35.29 -5.08
C VAL A 424 -24.74 -35.20 -6.37
N GLN A 425 -23.85 -34.21 -6.50
CA GLN A 425 -22.89 -34.17 -7.62
C GLN A 425 -21.95 -35.38 -7.60
N GLU A 426 -21.37 -35.73 -6.44
CA GLU A 426 -20.53 -36.92 -6.24
C GLU A 426 -21.28 -38.20 -6.72
N VAL A 427 -22.53 -38.40 -6.28
CA VAL A 427 -23.36 -39.56 -6.66
C VAL A 427 -23.71 -39.55 -8.16
N ILE A 428 -23.97 -38.40 -8.78
CA ILE A 428 -24.17 -38.31 -10.23
C ILE A 428 -22.88 -38.70 -10.96
N GLN A 429 -21.75 -38.10 -10.59
CA GLN A 429 -20.43 -38.39 -11.17
C GLN A 429 -20.01 -39.85 -10.99
N GLU A 430 -20.42 -40.55 -9.93
CA GLU A 430 -20.15 -41.99 -9.77
C GLU A 430 -21.08 -42.90 -10.59
N ASN A 431 -22.29 -42.46 -10.93
CA ASN A 431 -23.25 -43.27 -11.69
C ASN A 431 -23.12 -43.13 -13.22
N LEU A 432 -22.60 -42.00 -13.73
CA LEU A 432 -22.38 -41.78 -15.17
C LEU A 432 -21.18 -42.61 -15.69
N ASN A 433 -21.35 -43.28 -16.84
CA ASN A 433 -20.24 -43.89 -17.58
C ASN A 433 -19.35 -42.80 -18.25
N GLN A 434 -18.21 -43.16 -18.86
CA GLN A 434 -17.30 -42.15 -19.45
C GLN A 434 -17.94 -41.37 -20.61
N GLU A 435 -18.70 -42.03 -21.47
CA GLU A 435 -19.44 -41.42 -22.59
C GLU A 435 -20.47 -40.38 -22.09
N GLN A 436 -21.28 -40.76 -21.11
CA GLN A 436 -22.26 -39.87 -20.46
C GLN A 436 -21.60 -38.72 -19.69
N LYS A 437 -20.41 -38.93 -19.11
CA LYS A 437 -19.60 -37.85 -18.50
C LYS A 437 -19.16 -36.84 -19.54
N ILE A 438 -18.65 -37.31 -20.68
CA ILE A 438 -18.26 -36.47 -21.81
C ILE A 438 -19.47 -35.67 -22.31
N GLN A 439 -20.61 -36.32 -22.55
CA GLN A 439 -21.82 -35.62 -22.98
C GLN A 439 -22.29 -34.59 -21.95
N SER A 440 -22.36 -34.95 -20.67
CA SER A 440 -22.77 -34.03 -19.59
C SER A 440 -21.86 -32.79 -19.49
N ILE A 441 -20.55 -32.97 -19.73
CA ILE A 441 -19.58 -31.88 -19.78
C ILE A 441 -19.79 -31.02 -21.03
N ILE A 442 -20.06 -31.62 -22.19
CA ILE A 442 -20.38 -30.91 -23.45
C ILE A 442 -21.69 -30.11 -23.32
N ASP A 443 -22.73 -30.69 -22.70
CA ASP A 443 -24.00 -30.01 -22.44
C ASP A 443 -23.80 -28.83 -21.48
N ALA A 444 -23.00 -29.01 -20.42
CA ALA A 444 -22.59 -27.95 -19.50
C ALA A 444 -21.79 -26.83 -20.22
N ILE A 445 -20.88 -27.19 -21.13
CA ILE A 445 -20.14 -26.26 -21.99
C ILE A 445 -21.12 -25.43 -22.84
N ARG A 446 -22.03 -26.08 -23.58
CA ARG A 446 -23.01 -25.41 -24.45
C ARG A 446 -23.91 -24.44 -23.68
N MET A 447 -24.47 -24.89 -22.55
CA MET A 447 -25.30 -24.06 -21.66
C MET A 447 -24.52 -22.86 -21.12
N LEU A 448 -23.28 -23.07 -20.66
CA LEU A 448 -22.45 -22.00 -20.10
C LEU A 448 -21.96 -21.03 -21.18
N HIS A 449 -21.73 -21.49 -22.41
CA HIS A 449 -21.28 -20.67 -23.53
C HIS A 449 -22.37 -19.66 -23.94
N TYR A 450 -23.61 -20.14 -24.12
CA TYR A 450 -24.78 -19.28 -24.34
C TYR A 450 -24.97 -18.27 -23.18
N ALA A 451 -24.76 -18.70 -21.93
CA ALA A 451 -24.87 -17.81 -20.77
C ALA A 451 -23.78 -16.71 -20.75
N PHE A 452 -22.56 -17.00 -21.23
CA PHE A 452 -21.50 -16.00 -21.44
C PHE A 452 -21.83 -15.04 -22.58
N GLN A 453 -22.27 -15.53 -23.75
CA GLN A 453 -22.68 -14.65 -24.85
C GLN A 453 -23.79 -13.66 -24.44
N ASN A 454 -24.69 -14.10 -23.55
CA ASN A 454 -25.80 -13.30 -22.99
C ASN A 454 -25.41 -12.56 -21.69
N CYS A 455 -24.13 -12.21 -21.51
CA CYS A 455 -23.64 -11.34 -20.45
C CYS A 455 -22.53 -10.40 -20.96
N SER A 456 -22.32 -9.25 -20.30
CA SER A 456 -21.14 -8.42 -20.61
C SER A 456 -19.88 -9.09 -20.07
N SER A 457 -18.96 -9.45 -20.98
CA SER A 457 -17.62 -9.94 -20.67
C SER A 457 -16.60 -8.77 -20.65
N PRO A 458 -15.52 -8.85 -19.86
CA PRO A 458 -14.37 -7.94 -19.94
C PRO A 458 -13.78 -7.76 -21.33
N ASP A 459 -14.00 -8.68 -22.28
CA ASP A 459 -13.56 -8.52 -23.67
C ASP A 459 -14.09 -7.23 -24.32
N GLU A 460 -15.26 -6.71 -23.90
CA GLU A 460 -15.77 -5.39 -24.31
C GLU A 460 -14.85 -4.23 -23.90
N LEU A 461 -14.13 -4.37 -22.77
CA LEU A 461 -13.16 -3.39 -22.25
C LEU A 461 -11.74 -3.68 -22.72
N LEU A 462 -11.39 -4.94 -22.94
CA LEU A 462 -10.07 -5.35 -23.40
C LEU A 462 -9.90 -5.02 -24.89
N SER A 463 -10.91 -5.30 -25.74
CA SER A 463 -10.99 -4.76 -27.10
C SER A 463 -11.01 -3.22 -27.15
N ARG A 464 -11.48 -2.58 -26.07
CA ARG A 464 -11.41 -1.13 -25.80
C ARG A 464 -10.01 -0.61 -25.48
N VAL A 465 -9.09 -1.51 -25.12
CA VAL A 465 -7.66 -1.23 -25.08
C VAL A 465 -6.99 -1.71 -26.39
N THR A 466 -7.72 -2.40 -27.31
CA THR A 466 -7.20 -3.09 -28.54
C THR A 466 -8.11 -3.08 -29.84
N SER A 467 -8.54 -1.91 -30.33
CA SER A 467 -8.78 -1.35 -31.73
C SER A 467 -8.29 0.10 -32.47
N LYS A 468 -7.47 1.26 -32.34
CA LYS A 468 -6.63 2.39 -31.58
C LYS A 468 -5.16 2.42 -30.98
N ARG A 469 -4.56 3.63 -31.00
CA ARG A 469 -3.85 4.19 -29.81
C ARG A 469 -4.45 5.54 -29.39
N GLU A 470 -4.19 5.99 -28.16
CA GLU A 470 -4.65 7.25 -27.53
C GLU A 470 -6.09 7.28 -26.97
N GLU A 471 -6.27 6.78 -25.75
CA GLU A 471 -7.07 7.43 -24.68
C GLU A 471 -6.73 6.78 -23.33
N ARG A 472 -6.71 7.57 -22.23
CA ARG A 472 -6.68 7.00 -20.88
C ARG A 472 -8.12 6.65 -20.49
N PRO A 473 -8.40 5.46 -19.92
CA PRO A 473 -9.71 5.18 -19.34
C PRO A 473 -10.09 6.28 -18.34
N SER A 474 -11.24 6.92 -18.56
CA SER A 474 -11.75 7.96 -17.66
C SER A 474 -12.13 7.35 -16.30
N MET A 475 -12.05 8.17 -15.25
CA MET A 475 -12.28 7.70 -13.87
C MET A 475 -13.69 7.12 -13.70
N VAL A 476 -13.79 6.09 -12.86
CA VAL A 476 -14.98 5.24 -12.69
C VAL A 476 -16.24 6.07 -12.46
N SER A 477 -17.21 5.96 -13.37
CA SER A 477 -18.58 6.40 -13.12
C SER A 477 -19.27 5.42 -12.16
N SER A 478 -19.99 5.95 -11.18
CA SER A 478 -20.68 5.17 -10.14
C SER A 478 -21.74 4.19 -10.70
N SER A 479 -22.13 4.35 -11.96
CA SER A 479 -23.10 3.50 -12.67
C SER A 479 -22.56 2.15 -13.16
N ASN A 480 -21.23 1.92 -13.19
CA ASN A 480 -20.63 0.69 -13.77
C ASN A 480 -20.06 -0.32 -12.76
N LEU A 481 -20.24 -0.11 -11.45
CA LEU A 481 -19.62 -0.91 -10.38
C LEU A 481 -19.98 -2.42 -10.37
N SER A 482 -21.02 -2.84 -11.10
CA SER A 482 -21.45 -4.24 -11.17
C SER A 482 -21.57 -4.80 -12.59
N ARG A 483 -20.92 -4.16 -13.59
CA ARG A 483 -21.02 -4.54 -15.02
C ARG A 483 -20.70 -6.03 -15.26
N PHE A 484 -19.73 -6.57 -14.54
CA PHE A 484 -19.21 -7.94 -14.72
C PHE A 484 -19.57 -8.88 -13.57
N PHE A 485 -20.52 -8.52 -12.70
CA PHE A 485 -20.94 -9.41 -11.60
C PHE A 485 -21.45 -10.77 -12.11
N LYS A 486 -22.29 -10.76 -13.17
CA LYS A 486 -22.80 -11.99 -13.80
C LYS A 486 -21.68 -12.82 -14.42
N TRP A 487 -20.79 -12.19 -15.19
CA TRP A 487 -19.59 -12.81 -15.76
C TRP A 487 -18.70 -13.45 -14.68
N HIS A 488 -18.42 -12.73 -13.59
CA HIS A 488 -17.61 -13.23 -12.48
C HIS A 488 -18.17 -14.53 -11.88
N LYS A 489 -19.49 -14.62 -11.68
CA LYS A 489 -20.14 -15.83 -11.16
C LYS A 489 -20.17 -16.97 -12.21
N LEU A 490 -20.34 -16.68 -13.50
CA LEU A 490 -20.21 -17.67 -14.58
C LEU A 490 -18.77 -18.26 -14.66
N CYS A 491 -17.74 -17.45 -14.44
CA CYS A 491 -16.35 -17.91 -14.38
C CYS A 491 -16.07 -18.87 -13.20
N LEU A 492 -16.80 -18.77 -12.08
CA LEU A 492 -16.68 -19.74 -10.98
C LEU A 492 -17.17 -21.14 -11.40
N HIS A 493 -18.20 -21.22 -12.25
CA HIS A 493 -18.62 -22.48 -12.86
C HIS A 493 -17.62 -22.97 -13.91
N SER A 494 -17.04 -22.05 -14.70
CA SER A 494 -15.99 -22.35 -15.68
C SER A 494 -14.74 -22.96 -15.01
N TYR A 495 -14.34 -22.45 -13.84
CA TYR A 495 -13.18 -22.93 -13.10
C TYR A 495 -13.32 -24.40 -12.67
N GLU A 496 -14.47 -24.79 -12.12
CA GLU A 496 -14.72 -26.19 -11.74
C GLU A 496 -14.85 -27.09 -12.97
N LEU A 497 -15.54 -26.61 -14.01
CA LEU A 497 -15.68 -27.32 -15.28
C LEU A 497 -14.31 -27.59 -15.93
N VAL A 498 -13.37 -26.65 -15.88
CA VAL A 498 -11.98 -26.82 -16.35
C VAL A 498 -11.23 -27.89 -15.52
N LYS A 499 -11.40 -27.96 -14.20
CA LYS A 499 -10.80 -29.03 -13.38
C LYS A 499 -11.31 -30.41 -13.80
N HIS A 500 -12.59 -30.54 -14.16
CA HIS A 500 -13.16 -31.78 -14.69
C HIS A 500 -12.66 -32.08 -16.11
N LEU A 501 -12.63 -31.08 -16.98
CA LEU A 501 -12.16 -31.16 -18.36
C LEU A 501 -10.70 -31.67 -18.43
N GLN A 502 -9.81 -31.11 -17.60
CA GLN A 502 -8.41 -31.56 -17.51
C GLN A 502 -8.24 -33.00 -17.01
N LYS A 503 -9.16 -33.51 -16.17
CA LYS A 503 -9.15 -34.91 -15.73
C LYS A 503 -9.60 -35.85 -16.85
N VAL A 504 -10.61 -35.45 -17.62
CA VAL A 504 -11.17 -36.24 -18.73
C VAL A 504 -10.21 -36.28 -19.93
N VAL A 505 -9.63 -35.15 -20.32
CA VAL A 505 -8.64 -35.09 -21.43
C VAL A 505 -7.41 -35.97 -21.16
N LYS A 506 -7.02 -36.17 -19.89
CA LYS A 506 -5.92 -37.07 -19.48
C LYS A 506 -6.28 -38.57 -19.50
N GLN A 507 -7.49 -38.95 -19.94
CA GLN A 507 -8.01 -40.32 -19.87
C GLN A 507 -8.63 -40.81 -21.19
N LEU A 508 -8.35 -40.16 -22.33
CA LEU A 508 -9.00 -40.44 -23.62
C LEU A 508 -7.99 -40.60 -24.76
N ASP A 509 -8.03 -41.76 -25.41
CA ASP A 509 -7.13 -42.10 -26.52
C ASP A 509 -7.72 -41.89 -27.93
N ASP A 510 -9.06 -41.77 -28.09
CA ASP A 510 -9.70 -41.64 -29.42
C ASP A 510 -11.03 -40.84 -29.47
N HIS A 511 -11.92 -40.97 -28.47
CA HIS A 511 -13.27 -40.35 -28.49
C HIS A 511 -13.29 -38.83 -28.16
N SER A 512 -12.17 -38.12 -28.31
CA SER A 512 -11.97 -36.79 -27.72
C SER A 512 -12.46 -35.61 -28.58
N ALA A 513 -12.70 -35.81 -29.88
CA ALA A 513 -13.04 -34.74 -30.83
C ALA A 513 -14.30 -33.92 -30.46
N MET A 514 -15.30 -34.51 -29.79
CA MET A 514 -16.53 -33.81 -29.40
C MET A 514 -16.33 -32.80 -28.26
N VAL A 515 -15.21 -32.90 -27.53
CA VAL A 515 -14.83 -31.96 -26.45
C VAL A 515 -13.99 -30.81 -27.00
N PHE A 516 -13.17 -31.06 -28.02
CA PHE A 516 -12.34 -30.07 -28.69
C PHE A 516 -13.16 -29.23 -29.68
N GLN A 517 -13.94 -28.30 -29.13
CA GLN A 517 -14.79 -27.38 -29.88
C GLN A 517 -14.51 -25.92 -29.47
N PRO A 518 -14.72 -24.92 -30.35
CA PRO A 518 -14.40 -23.52 -30.06
C PRO A 518 -15.09 -22.96 -28.81
N GLU A 519 -16.28 -23.46 -28.49
CA GLU A 519 -17.12 -23.02 -27.38
C GLU A 519 -16.53 -23.48 -26.03
N THR A 520 -16.02 -24.71 -25.99
CA THR A 520 -15.18 -25.24 -24.91
C THR A 520 -13.97 -24.33 -24.71
N ALA A 521 -13.25 -24.07 -25.79
CA ALA A 521 -12.01 -23.30 -25.78
C ALA A 521 -12.26 -21.87 -25.27
N ARG A 522 -13.37 -21.25 -25.68
CA ARG A 522 -13.81 -19.93 -25.22
C ARG A 522 -14.10 -19.89 -23.71
N ILE A 523 -14.80 -20.89 -23.16
CA ILE A 523 -15.07 -20.97 -21.71
C ILE A 523 -13.79 -21.11 -20.89
N VAL A 524 -12.85 -21.94 -21.35
CA VAL A 524 -11.55 -22.09 -20.69
C VAL A 524 -10.80 -20.76 -20.70
N TYR A 525 -10.87 -20.00 -21.79
CA TYR A 525 -10.24 -18.68 -21.89
C TYR A 525 -10.92 -17.59 -21.03
N GLU A 526 -12.26 -17.54 -20.94
CA GLU A 526 -12.99 -16.66 -20.01
C GLU A 526 -12.60 -16.93 -18.55
N CYS A 527 -12.34 -18.20 -18.20
CA CYS A 527 -11.77 -18.57 -16.91
C CYS A 527 -10.34 -18.03 -16.72
N ALA A 528 -9.49 -18.09 -17.74
CA ALA A 528 -8.13 -17.55 -17.68
C ALA A 528 -8.11 -16.01 -17.51
N ILE A 529 -9.04 -15.29 -18.14
CA ILE A 529 -9.24 -13.84 -17.93
C ILE A 529 -9.60 -13.55 -16.46
N HIS A 530 -10.51 -14.34 -15.86
CA HIS A 530 -10.91 -14.20 -14.45
C HIS A 530 -9.78 -14.49 -13.46
N LEU A 531 -9.06 -15.58 -13.65
CA LEU A 531 -7.87 -15.91 -12.87
C LEU A 531 -6.82 -14.79 -12.97
N SER A 532 -6.61 -14.25 -14.17
CA SER A 532 -5.69 -13.13 -14.36
C SER A 532 -6.18 -11.84 -13.73
N ALA A 533 -7.48 -11.53 -13.79
CA ALA A 533 -8.08 -10.37 -13.13
C ALA A 533 -7.87 -10.43 -11.61
N ASN A 534 -7.95 -11.64 -11.03
CA ASN A 534 -7.70 -11.92 -9.62
C ASN A 534 -6.22 -12.17 -9.27
N SER A 535 -5.29 -11.78 -10.15
CA SER A 535 -3.84 -11.85 -9.96
C SER A 535 -3.24 -13.26 -9.83
N LYS A 536 -3.99 -14.32 -10.17
CA LYS A 536 -3.50 -15.71 -10.20
C LYS A 536 -2.77 -15.98 -11.51
N HIS A 537 -1.67 -15.26 -11.72
CA HIS A 537 -1.03 -15.10 -13.03
C HIS A 537 -0.56 -16.40 -13.68
N ASP A 538 0.04 -17.31 -12.92
CA ASP A 538 0.56 -18.56 -13.49
C ASP A 538 -0.54 -19.60 -13.72
N GLU A 539 -1.55 -19.64 -12.85
CA GLU A 539 -2.77 -20.44 -13.07
C GLU A 539 -3.52 -19.94 -14.31
N ALA A 540 -3.64 -18.62 -14.48
CA ALA A 540 -4.22 -18.00 -15.67
C ALA A 540 -3.46 -18.35 -16.95
N LYS A 541 -2.12 -18.36 -16.95
CA LYS A 541 -1.32 -18.81 -18.10
C LYS A 541 -1.58 -20.29 -18.42
N VAL A 542 -1.60 -21.16 -17.41
CA VAL A 542 -1.86 -22.61 -17.60
C VAL A 542 -3.24 -22.85 -18.20
N VAL A 543 -4.26 -22.15 -17.71
CA VAL A 543 -5.63 -22.26 -18.24
C VAL A 543 -5.74 -21.62 -19.64
N ALA A 544 -5.05 -20.51 -19.92
CA ALA A 544 -4.99 -19.91 -21.25
C ALA A 544 -4.31 -20.82 -22.28
N ASN A 545 -3.23 -21.51 -21.90
CA ASN A 545 -2.58 -22.50 -22.75
C ASN A 545 -3.53 -23.67 -23.05
N PHE A 546 -4.20 -24.21 -22.02
CA PHE A 546 -5.17 -25.29 -22.19
C PHE A 546 -6.35 -24.90 -23.12
N ALA A 547 -6.79 -23.63 -23.10
CA ALA A 547 -7.75 -23.11 -24.07
C ALA A 547 -7.23 -23.16 -25.53
N ASN A 548 -5.96 -22.82 -25.73
CA ASN A 548 -5.31 -22.91 -27.05
C ASN A 548 -5.14 -24.37 -27.50
N ASP A 549 -4.77 -25.28 -26.60
CA ASP A 549 -4.64 -26.72 -26.91
C ASP A 549 -5.99 -27.30 -27.39
N ILE A 550 -7.08 -26.99 -26.68
CA ILE A 550 -8.45 -27.38 -27.04
C ILE A 550 -8.85 -26.79 -28.41
N PHE A 551 -8.49 -25.52 -28.68
CA PHE A 551 -8.80 -24.88 -29.95
C PHE A 551 -8.02 -25.51 -31.12
N ASN A 552 -6.73 -25.76 -30.96
CA ASN A 552 -5.88 -26.36 -31.98
C ASN A 552 -6.37 -27.76 -32.39
N LEU A 553 -6.91 -28.52 -31.44
CA LEU A 553 -7.48 -29.86 -31.67
C LEU A 553 -8.88 -29.84 -32.31
N SER A 554 -9.53 -28.67 -32.43
CA SER A 554 -10.88 -28.54 -33.01
C SER A 554 -10.95 -28.56 -34.54
N ASN A 555 -9.80 -28.54 -35.24
CA ASN A 555 -9.67 -28.60 -36.70
C ASN A 555 -10.45 -27.52 -37.50
N GLN A 556 -10.87 -26.41 -36.88
CA GLN A 556 -11.57 -25.33 -37.58
C GLN A 556 -10.63 -24.32 -38.26
N GLN A 557 -11.09 -23.71 -39.36
CA GLN A 557 -10.32 -22.70 -40.13
C GLN A 557 -10.35 -21.28 -39.54
N LEU A 558 -10.82 -21.11 -38.31
CA LEU A 558 -10.85 -19.81 -37.62
C LEU A 558 -9.44 -19.44 -37.11
N PRO A 559 -9.01 -18.17 -37.20
CA PRO A 559 -7.75 -17.74 -36.62
C PRO A 559 -7.90 -17.63 -35.09
N ALA A 560 -7.00 -18.25 -34.32
CA ALA A 560 -7.08 -18.26 -32.84
C ALA A 560 -7.18 -16.85 -32.21
N SER A 561 -6.65 -15.83 -32.87
CA SER A 561 -6.74 -14.42 -32.47
C SER A 561 -8.16 -13.85 -32.45
N SER A 562 -9.16 -14.49 -33.07
CA SER A 562 -10.57 -14.09 -32.95
C SER A 562 -11.25 -14.62 -31.69
N LEU A 563 -10.77 -15.72 -31.11
CA LEU A 563 -11.29 -16.34 -29.88
C LEU A 563 -10.51 -15.92 -28.64
N PHE A 564 -9.19 -15.71 -28.79
CA PHE A 564 -8.25 -15.35 -27.72
C PHE A 564 -7.52 -14.01 -27.98
N PRO A 565 -8.25 -12.88 -28.05
CA PRO A 565 -7.68 -11.59 -28.49
C PRO A 565 -6.76 -10.86 -27.48
N HIS A 566 -6.51 -11.41 -26.28
CA HIS A 566 -5.86 -10.67 -25.18
C HIS A 566 -4.70 -11.42 -24.53
N THR A 567 -3.62 -10.69 -24.22
CA THR A 567 -2.44 -11.22 -23.54
C THR A 567 -2.75 -11.53 -22.08
N ILE A 568 -2.54 -12.79 -21.68
CA ILE A 568 -2.64 -13.24 -20.29
C ILE A 568 -1.21 -13.49 -19.75
N PRO A 569 -0.80 -12.88 -18.62
CA PRO A 569 -1.62 -12.09 -17.69
C PRO A 569 -1.91 -10.65 -18.14
N LEU A 570 -3.10 -10.18 -17.75
CA LEU A 570 -3.64 -8.85 -18.01
C LEU A 570 -2.86 -7.72 -17.29
N PRO A 571 -2.72 -6.52 -17.89
CA PRO A 571 -2.11 -5.35 -17.25
C PRO A 571 -2.80 -4.92 -15.95
N GLU A 572 -2.04 -4.39 -14.99
CA GLU A 572 -2.55 -4.09 -13.65
C GLU A 572 -3.77 -3.14 -13.61
N LEU A 573 -3.73 -2.04 -14.36
CA LEU A 573 -4.83 -1.08 -14.42
C LEU A 573 -6.13 -1.71 -14.96
N VAL A 574 -5.99 -2.64 -15.90
CA VAL A 574 -7.08 -3.44 -16.46
C VAL A 574 -7.64 -4.41 -15.42
N ARG A 575 -6.77 -5.14 -14.70
CA ARG A 575 -7.16 -6.05 -13.61
C ARG A 575 -7.98 -5.33 -12.53
N ARG A 576 -7.45 -4.19 -12.05
CA ARG A 576 -8.15 -3.32 -11.08
C ARG A 576 -9.54 -2.94 -11.60
N HIS A 577 -9.67 -2.50 -12.86
CA HIS A 577 -10.97 -2.12 -13.42
C HIS A 577 -11.96 -3.29 -13.50
N ILE A 578 -11.53 -4.47 -13.97
CA ILE A 578 -12.37 -5.67 -14.01
C ILE A 578 -12.87 -6.00 -12.59
N GLN A 579 -11.96 -6.05 -11.61
CA GLN A 579 -12.32 -6.32 -10.21
C GLN A 579 -13.31 -5.30 -9.63
N TYR A 580 -13.11 -4.00 -9.88
CA TYR A 580 -14.05 -2.96 -9.42
C TYR A 580 -15.43 -3.04 -10.11
N SER A 581 -15.52 -3.65 -11.28
CA SER A 581 -16.77 -3.89 -12.02
C SER A 581 -17.43 -5.25 -11.71
N CYS A 582 -16.79 -6.11 -10.93
CA CYS A 582 -17.33 -7.41 -10.49
C CYS A 582 -18.15 -7.34 -9.18
N ASN A 583 -18.30 -6.18 -8.55
CA ASN A 583 -19.02 -6.07 -7.28
C ASN A 583 -20.53 -6.36 -7.44
N THR A 584 -21.18 -6.83 -6.37
CA THR A 584 -22.64 -7.04 -6.34
C THR A 584 -23.40 -5.77 -6.73
N PRO A 585 -24.43 -5.84 -7.59
CA PRO A 585 -25.25 -4.67 -7.94
C PRO A 585 -25.87 -4.01 -6.71
N ALA A 586 -25.50 -2.76 -6.45
CA ALA A 586 -26.32 -1.86 -5.63
C ALA A 586 -27.66 -1.67 -6.35
N THR A 587 -28.77 -1.75 -5.63
CA THR A 587 -30.12 -1.86 -6.23
C THR A 587 -30.67 -0.51 -6.74
N SER A 588 -30.01 0.10 -7.74
CA SER A 588 -30.47 1.34 -8.39
C SER A 588 -29.88 1.61 -9.79
N LYS A 589 -30.69 1.36 -10.83
CA LYS A 589 -30.84 2.08 -12.13
C LYS A 589 -29.62 2.74 -12.85
N ASN A 590 -29.30 2.24 -14.05
CA ASN A 590 -28.69 2.92 -15.24
C ASN A 590 -27.24 3.47 -15.12
N ASP A 591 -26.39 3.63 -16.15
CA ASP A 591 -26.57 3.75 -17.62
C ASP A 591 -25.29 3.34 -18.46
N LYS A 592 -25.25 3.59 -19.79
CA LYS A 592 -24.36 2.97 -20.81
C LYS A 592 -23.12 3.80 -21.29
N CYS A 593 -22.03 3.16 -21.77
CA CYS A 593 -21.54 3.16 -23.19
C CYS A 593 -20.06 2.71 -23.48
N LYS A 594 -19.86 2.13 -24.68
CA LYS A 594 -18.81 2.21 -25.77
C LYS A 594 -17.37 2.74 -25.57
N ASP A 595 -16.41 2.57 -26.51
CA ASP A 595 -15.91 1.39 -27.31
C ASP A 595 -14.54 1.68 -28.01
N GLY A 596 -13.69 0.66 -28.19
CA GLY A 596 -12.36 0.68 -28.85
C GLY A 596 -11.16 1.33 -28.10
N VAL A 597 -9.85 1.19 -28.47
CA VAL A 597 -9.23 0.83 -29.78
C VAL A 597 -7.53 0.53 -29.60
N GLU A 598 -6.48 -0.38 -30.10
CA GLU A 598 -5.49 -0.86 -31.32
C GLU A 598 -3.96 -1.43 -31.13
N MET A 599 -3.66 -2.72 -31.50
CA MET A 599 -2.61 -3.35 -32.44
C MET A 599 -1.08 -3.55 -32.10
N PRO A 600 -0.35 -4.59 -32.62
CA PRO A 600 -0.59 -6.07 -32.83
C PRO A 600 0.62 -7.02 -32.40
N ILE A 601 0.65 -8.36 -32.68
CA ILE A 601 1.52 -9.39 -32.01
C ILE A 601 2.14 -10.51 -32.95
N HIS A 602 3.30 -11.12 -32.58
CA HIS A 602 3.81 -12.47 -32.98
C HIS A 602 4.75 -13.09 -31.88
N SER A 603 4.82 -14.43 -31.68
CA SER A 603 5.63 -15.08 -30.60
C SER A 603 6.00 -16.59 -30.82
N VAL A 604 6.83 -17.19 -29.95
CA VAL A 604 7.53 -18.51 -30.06
C VAL A 604 7.09 -19.53 -28.96
N THR A 605 7.42 -20.83 -29.09
CA THR A 605 7.05 -21.92 -28.14
C THR A 605 8.13 -22.28 -27.09
N SER A 606 7.79 -23.12 -26.11
CA SER A 606 8.62 -23.45 -24.94
C SER A 606 9.60 -24.62 -25.13
N GLU A 607 9.22 -25.69 -25.84
CA GLU A 607 10.07 -26.88 -25.99
C GLU A 607 11.38 -26.56 -26.72
N GLN A 608 11.29 -25.70 -27.75
CA GLN A 608 12.43 -25.16 -28.50
C GLN A 608 13.44 -24.43 -27.59
N LEU A 609 13.00 -23.84 -26.47
CA LEU A 609 13.89 -23.19 -25.50
C LEU A 609 14.70 -24.21 -24.69
N GLU A 610 14.12 -25.37 -24.35
CA GLU A 610 14.84 -26.43 -23.63
C GLU A 610 15.84 -27.14 -24.55
N GLU A 611 15.52 -27.36 -25.83
CA GLU A 611 16.45 -27.89 -26.82
C GLU A 611 17.68 -26.99 -26.99
N MET A 612 17.49 -25.70 -27.27
CA MET A 612 18.60 -24.72 -27.37
C MET A 612 19.38 -24.62 -26.05
N ARG A 613 18.71 -24.74 -24.90
CA ARG A 613 19.37 -24.80 -23.59
C ARG A 613 20.24 -26.05 -23.44
N MET A 614 19.82 -27.21 -23.97
CA MET A 614 20.59 -28.45 -23.95
C MET A 614 21.80 -28.38 -24.87
N GLU A 615 21.61 -27.99 -26.12
CA GLU A 615 22.68 -27.81 -27.12
C GLU A 615 23.76 -26.82 -26.61
N GLY A 616 23.35 -25.70 -26.01
CA GLY A 616 24.26 -24.76 -25.37
C GLY A 616 25.05 -25.31 -24.17
N ASN A 617 24.55 -26.36 -23.48
CA ASN A 617 25.33 -27.03 -22.42
C ASN A 617 26.42 -27.92 -23.02
N ASP A 618 26.14 -28.56 -24.15
CA ASP A 618 27.08 -29.52 -24.76
C ASP A 618 28.19 -28.79 -25.51
N LEU A 619 27.87 -27.74 -26.27
CA LEU A 619 28.84 -26.78 -26.81
C LEU A 619 29.75 -26.18 -25.71
N PHE A 620 29.21 -25.94 -24.50
CA PHE A 620 30.00 -25.47 -23.36
C PHE A 620 30.94 -26.53 -22.76
N LYS A 621 30.57 -27.83 -22.80
CA LYS A 621 31.45 -28.94 -22.38
C LYS A 621 32.59 -29.16 -23.38
N GLU A 622 32.31 -28.98 -24.67
CA GLU A 622 33.29 -29.11 -25.76
C GLU A 622 34.29 -27.94 -25.80
N GLY A 623 33.97 -26.81 -25.15
CA GLY A 623 34.79 -25.60 -25.11
C GLY A 623 34.46 -24.58 -26.21
N SER A 624 33.41 -24.81 -26.99
CA SER A 624 32.89 -23.96 -28.07
C SER A 624 32.12 -22.76 -27.50
N TYR A 625 32.79 -21.94 -26.69
CA TYR A 625 32.16 -20.88 -25.89
C TYR A 625 31.46 -19.79 -26.73
N LEU A 626 31.92 -19.49 -27.94
CA LEU A 626 31.26 -18.49 -28.79
C LEU A 626 29.90 -18.99 -29.32
N ASP A 627 29.82 -20.25 -29.73
CA ASP A 627 28.59 -20.87 -30.23
C ASP A 627 27.61 -21.14 -29.09
N ALA A 628 28.11 -21.55 -27.92
CA ALA A 628 27.31 -21.64 -26.69
C ALA A 628 26.74 -20.27 -26.27
N LEU A 629 27.54 -19.19 -26.34
CA LEU A 629 27.07 -17.82 -26.07
C LEU A 629 25.96 -17.42 -27.04
N LYS A 630 26.12 -17.72 -28.33
CA LYS A 630 25.11 -17.45 -29.34
C LYS A 630 23.83 -18.21 -29.04
N MET A 631 23.91 -19.52 -28.83
CA MET A 631 22.75 -20.39 -28.57
C MET A 631 21.94 -19.92 -27.34
N TYR A 632 22.60 -19.60 -26.23
CA TYR A 632 21.92 -19.05 -25.05
C TYR A 632 21.34 -17.64 -25.29
N SER A 633 21.97 -16.81 -26.13
CA SER A 633 21.47 -15.47 -26.44
C SER A 633 20.26 -15.52 -27.36
N ASP A 634 20.30 -16.35 -28.40
CA ASP A 634 19.18 -16.59 -29.32
C ASP A 634 17.98 -17.20 -28.55
N ALA A 635 18.22 -18.11 -27.61
CA ALA A 635 17.19 -18.64 -26.70
C ALA A 635 16.63 -17.56 -25.76
N ILE A 636 17.49 -16.72 -25.16
CA ILE A 636 17.08 -15.60 -24.31
C ILE A 636 16.21 -14.61 -25.11
N GLU A 637 16.60 -14.23 -26.33
CA GLU A 637 15.83 -13.30 -27.16
C GLU A 637 14.48 -13.89 -27.59
N LYS A 638 14.44 -15.16 -27.99
CA LYS A 638 13.17 -15.86 -28.26
C LYS A 638 12.26 -15.90 -27.02
N SER A 639 12.82 -16.22 -25.85
CA SER A 639 12.06 -16.31 -24.59
C SER A 639 11.55 -14.96 -24.04
N LYS A 640 12.17 -13.82 -24.42
CA LYS A 640 11.63 -12.49 -24.10
C LYS A 640 10.28 -12.20 -24.78
N ASN A 641 9.97 -12.93 -25.85
CA ASN A 641 8.71 -12.83 -26.58
C ASN A 641 7.71 -13.95 -26.20
N THR A 642 7.97 -14.74 -25.15
CA THR A 642 7.05 -15.79 -24.66
C THR A 642 6.54 -15.48 -23.25
N ALA A 643 5.49 -16.16 -22.80
CA ALA A 643 4.90 -15.98 -21.46
C ALA A 643 5.75 -16.60 -20.31
N PHE A 644 6.89 -17.23 -20.63
CA PHE A 644 7.75 -17.93 -19.68
C PHE A 644 9.23 -17.80 -20.06
N PHE A 645 9.98 -17.03 -19.26
CA PHE A 645 11.41 -16.83 -19.42
C PHE A 645 12.19 -17.88 -18.63
N ASP A 646 13.05 -18.68 -19.28
CA ASP A 646 13.88 -19.63 -18.57
C ASP A 646 15.12 -18.96 -17.94
N VAL A 647 14.95 -18.58 -16.68
CA VAL A 647 15.98 -18.01 -15.80
C VAL A 647 17.28 -18.82 -15.79
N ARG A 648 17.25 -20.15 -16.03
CA ARG A 648 18.49 -20.99 -16.09
C ARG A 648 19.42 -20.54 -17.23
N LEU A 649 18.90 -19.98 -18.31
CA LEU A 649 19.68 -19.47 -19.45
C LEU A 649 20.65 -18.35 -19.04
N LEU A 650 20.21 -17.41 -18.19
CA LEU A 650 21.07 -16.33 -17.65
C LEU A 650 22.25 -16.90 -16.85
N SER A 651 21.95 -17.82 -15.94
CA SER A 651 22.96 -18.55 -15.16
C SER A 651 24.00 -19.18 -16.11
N ASN A 652 23.54 -19.87 -17.14
CA ASN A 652 24.44 -20.56 -18.05
C ASN A 652 25.24 -19.58 -18.91
N ARG A 653 24.61 -18.54 -19.45
CA ARG A 653 25.27 -17.52 -20.27
C ARG A 653 26.28 -16.70 -19.47
N ALA A 654 26.03 -16.39 -18.20
CA ALA A 654 27.01 -15.83 -17.28
C ALA A 654 28.26 -16.73 -17.12
N SER A 655 28.10 -18.06 -17.06
CA SER A 655 29.27 -18.98 -17.10
C SER A 655 30.06 -18.86 -18.41
N VAL A 656 29.41 -18.59 -19.55
CA VAL A 656 30.08 -18.40 -20.84
C VAL A 656 30.79 -17.05 -20.91
N TYR A 657 30.14 -15.97 -20.46
CA TYR A 657 30.74 -14.64 -20.40
C TYR A 657 32.00 -14.61 -19.50
N LEU A 658 31.97 -15.29 -18.34
CA LEU A 658 33.17 -15.48 -17.50
C LEU A 658 34.30 -16.23 -18.21
N LYS A 659 34.00 -17.15 -19.15
CA LYS A 659 35.01 -17.84 -19.97
C LYS A 659 35.52 -17.03 -21.15
N LEU A 660 34.76 -16.02 -21.59
CA LEU A 660 35.09 -15.13 -22.70
C LEU A 660 35.71 -13.79 -22.27
N GLY A 661 35.93 -13.57 -20.97
CA GLY A 661 36.47 -12.32 -20.43
C GLY A 661 35.50 -11.14 -20.44
N LYS A 662 34.19 -11.41 -20.47
CA LYS A 662 33.09 -10.43 -20.57
C LYS A 662 32.43 -10.22 -19.20
N TYR A 663 33.13 -9.52 -18.33
CA TYR A 663 32.81 -9.52 -16.90
C TYR A 663 31.60 -8.64 -16.56
N GLU A 664 31.42 -7.52 -17.27
CA GLU A 664 30.25 -6.64 -17.13
C GLU A 664 28.96 -7.34 -17.55
N GLU A 665 28.95 -8.09 -18.66
CA GLU A 665 27.77 -8.88 -19.07
C GLU A 665 27.54 -10.10 -18.17
N ALA A 666 28.61 -10.74 -17.67
CA ALA A 666 28.50 -11.82 -16.69
C ALA A 666 27.87 -11.34 -15.36
N LEU A 667 28.20 -10.12 -14.93
CA LEU A 667 27.60 -9.49 -13.75
C LEU A 667 26.11 -9.20 -13.96
N GLN A 668 25.72 -8.63 -15.11
CA GLN A 668 24.33 -8.33 -15.44
C GLN A 668 23.44 -9.59 -15.47
N ASP A 669 23.88 -10.64 -16.16
CA ASP A 669 23.16 -11.92 -16.19
C ASP A 669 23.10 -12.58 -14.80
N ALA A 670 24.15 -12.43 -13.98
CA ALA A 670 24.16 -12.96 -12.61
C ALA A 670 23.21 -12.19 -11.68
N ASP A 671 23.10 -10.86 -11.81
CA ASP A 671 22.20 -10.04 -11.00
C ASP A 671 20.72 -10.26 -11.36
N GLU A 672 20.37 -10.34 -12.64
CA GLU A 672 19.01 -10.73 -13.06
C GLU A 672 18.69 -12.18 -12.59
N TYR A 673 19.66 -13.10 -12.68
CA TYR A 673 19.49 -14.46 -12.14
C TYR A 673 19.25 -14.48 -10.62
N ILE A 674 19.93 -13.61 -9.85
CA ILE A 674 19.71 -13.47 -8.41
C ILE A 674 18.34 -12.83 -8.12
N PHE A 675 17.94 -11.79 -8.86
CA PHE A 675 16.63 -11.14 -8.71
C PHE A 675 15.48 -12.13 -8.90
N GLN A 676 15.57 -12.98 -9.92
CA GLN A 676 14.59 -14.02 -10.21
C GLN A 676 14.69 -15.25 -9.27
N GLN A 677 15.83 -15.47 -8.60
CA GLN A 677 16.07 -16.61 -7.70
C GLN A 677 16.91 -16.21 -6.45
N PRO A 678 16.37 -15.46 -5.47
CA PRO A 678 17.17 -14.85 -4.39
C PRO A 678 17.93 -15.81 -3.45
N LYS A 679 17.67 -17.12 -3.52
CA LYS A 679 18.34 -18.16 -2.70
C LYS A 679 19.35 -19.01 -3.48
N CYS A 680 19.87 -18.52 -4.60
CA CYS A 680 20.73 -19.31 -5.50
C CYS A 680 22.25 -19.09 -5.29
N TRP A 681 22.96 -20.06 -4.69
CA TRP A 681 24.42 -19.99 -4.56
C TRP A 681 25.14 -19.79 -5.90
N ARG A 682 24.58 -20.35 -6.99
CA ARG A 682 25.13 -20.25 -8.36
C ARG A 682 25.02 -18.87 -8.99
N GLY A 683 24.12 -18.01 -8.51
CA GLY A 683 24.05 -16.60 -8.93
C GLY A 683 25.16 -15.82 -8.25
N TYR A 684 25.13 -15.82 -6.92
CA TYR A 684 26.11 -15.17 -6.06
C TYR A 684 27.56 -15.57 -6.37
N ALA A 685 27.84 -16.86 -6.61
CA ALA A 685 29.18 -17.33 -6.97
C ALA A 685 29.69 -16.78 -8.31
N ARG A 686 28.81 -16.58 -9.31
CA ARG A 686 29.18 -15.99 -10.60
C ARG A 686 29.33 -14.47 -10.51
N LYS A 687 28.42 -13.81 -9.78
CA LYS A 687 28.54 -12.39 -9.44
C LYS A 687 29.86 -12.10 -8.74
N ALA A 688 30.24 -12.91 -7.75
CA ALA A 688 31.52 -12.79 -7.07
C ALA A 688 32.71 -12.91 -8.04
N LEU A 689 32.73 -13.95 -8.88
CA LEU A 689 33.80 -14.15 -9.87
C LEU A 689 33.89 -13.01 -10.89
N ALA A 690 32.76 -12.45 -11.34
CA ALA A 690 32.74 -11.28 -12.22
C ALA A 690 33.31 -10.03 -11.51
N LEU A 691 32.90 -9.78 -10.27
CA LEU A 691 33.33 -8.60 -9.50
C LEU A 691 34.82 -8.61 -9.16
N VAL A 692 35.45 -9.78 -8.99
CA VAL A 692 36.92 -9.88 -8.84
C VAL A 692 37.65 -9.37 -10.07
N GLU A 693 37.25 -9.79 -11.27
CA GLU A 693 37.90 -9.36 -12.52
C GLU A 693 37.59 -7.89 -12.85
N LEU A 694 36.41 -7.40 -12.45
CA LEU A 694 36.03 -5.97 -12.47
C LEU A 694 36.68 -5.13 -11.37
N LYS A 695 37.40 -5.76 -10.42
CA LYS A 695 38.10 -5.14 -9.28
C LYS A 695 37.21 -4.50 -8.20
N ASP A 696 35.91 -4.80 -8.13
CA ASP A 696 35.09 -4.52 -6.94
C ASP A 696 35.29 -5.66 -5.93
N THR A 697 36.45 -5.68 -5.28
CA THR A 697 36.84 -6.69 -4.27
C THR A 697 35.81 -6.80 -3.16
N LEU A 698 35.29 -5.67 -2.69
CA LEU A 698 34.31 -5.59 -1.60
C LEU A 698 32.94 -6.14 -2.02
N GLY A 699 32.47 -5.79 -3.22
CA GLY A 699 31.26 -6.40 -3.80
C GLY A 699 31.41 -7.90 -4.05
N ALA A 700 32.61 -8.34 -4.46
CA ALA A 700 32.94 -9.75 -4.60
C ALA A 700 32.89 -10.49 -3.26
N CYS A 701 33.41 -9.91 -2.17
CA CYS A 701 33.32 -10.49 -0.83
C CYS A 701 31.88 -10.66 -0.34
N VAL A 702 30.99 -9.66 -0.52
CA VAL A 702 29.56 -9.79 -0.18
C VAL A 702 28.91 -10.94 -0.96
N ALA A 703 29.13 -11.00 -2.27
CA ALA A 703 28.56 -12.05 -3.12
C ALA A 703 29.14 -13.44 -2.80
N ALA A 704 30.45 -13.55 -2.54
CA ALA A 704 31.08 -14.81 -2.16
C ALA A 704 30.57 -15.32 -0.80
N SER A 705 30.36 -14.42 0.16
CA SER A 705 29.83 -14.74 1.49
C SER A 705 28.40 -15.27 1.43
N LEU A 706 27.54 -14.67 0.60
CA LEU A 706 26.19 -15.20 0.32
C LEU A 706 26.24 -16.55 -0.42
N ALA A 707 27.16 -16.73 -1.36
CA ALA A 707 27.34 -18.02 -2.05
C ALA A 707 27.75 -19.14 -1.08
N TYR A 708 28.65 -18.85 -0.13
CA TYR A 708 29.07 -19.78 0.93
C TYR A 708 27.94 -20.07 1.94
N TYR A 709 27.18 -19.04 2.35
CA TYR A 709 26.03 -19.23 3.24
C TYR A 709 24.97 -20.16 2.62
N TYR A 710 24.66 -19.98 1.32
CA TYR A 710 23.70 -20.82 0.59
C TYR A 710 24.24 -22.20 0.18
N GLU A 711 25.55 -22.41 0.12
CA GLU A 711 26.18 -23.72 -0.13
C GLU A 711 27.51 -23.83 0.63
N ARG A 712 27.44 -24.35 1.87
CA ARG A 712 28.60 -24.49 2.77
C ARG A 712 29.72 -25.37 2.21
N ASN A 713 29.46 -26.21 1.21
CA ASN A 713 30.46 -27.03 0.54
C ASN A 713 30.99 -26.40 -0.77
N ILE A 714 30.67 -25.14 -1.08
CA ILE A 714 31.06 -24.50 -2.36
C ILE A 714 32.57 -24.58 -2.62
N PHE A 715 33.40 -24.42 -1.59
CA PHE A 715 34.85 -24.55 -1.68
C PHE A 715 35.34 -25.96 -2.06
N ARG A 716 34.58 -27.01 -1.73
CA ARG A 716 34.86 -28.40 -2.14
C ARG A 716 34.30 -28.70 -3.53
N ASN A 717 33.13 -28.16 -3.84
CA ASN A 717 32.32 -28.55 -4.99
C ASN A 717 32.55 -27.69 -6.25
N PHE A 718 33.09 -26.46 -6.12
CA PHE A 718 33.19 -25.50 -7.22
C PHE A 718 34.60 -24.87 -7.30
N LYS A 719 35.53 -25.60 -7.94
CA LYS A 719 36.95 -25.23 -8.09
C LYS A 719 37.22 -23.77 -8.52
N PRO A 720 36.51 -23.15 -9.49
CA PRO A 720 36.80 -21.77 -9.91
C PRO A 720 36.63 -20.74 -8.78
N PHE A 721 35.68 -20.97 -7.89
CA PHE A 721 35.43 -20.14 -6.72
C PHE A 721 36.50 -20.37 -5.64
N MET A 722 36.86 -21.64 -5.38
CA MET A 722 37.98 -21.98 -4.49
C MET A 722 39.28 -21.30 -4.93
N SER A 723 39.61 -21.28 -6.23
CA SER A 723 40.84 -20.66 -6.77
C SER A 723 40.86 -19.12 -6.80
N LYS A 724 39.83 -18.45 -6.27
CA LYS A 724 39.67 -16.98 -6.28
C LYS A 724 39.27 -16.40 -4.93
N PHE A 725 38.88 -17.25 -3.98
CA PHE A 725 38.36 -16.90 -2.67
C PHE A 725 38.89 -17.86 -1.59
N ASP A 726 40.08 -18.42 -1.78
CA ASP A 726 40.77 -19.24 -0.76
C ASP A 726 41.04 -18.44 0.52
N SER A 727 41.42 -17.17 0.42
CA SER A 727 41.52 -16.25 1.57
C SER A 727 40.18 -16.02 2.31
N LEU A 728 39.03 -16.28 1.69
CA LEU A 728 37.72 -16.23 2.35
C LEU A 728 37.46 -17.45 3.26
N LEU A 729 38.38 -18.42 3.31
CA LEU A 729 38.46 -19.45 4.36
C LEU A 729 39.29 -18.97 5.57
N GLU A 730 40.08 -17.90 5.40
CA GLU A 730 40.87 -17.26 6.46
C GLU A 730 40.10 -16.06 7.07
N MET A 731 39.21 -15.41 6.31
CA MET A 731 38.32 -14.37 6.82
C MET A 731 37.28 -14.91 7.82
N HIS A 732 37.05 -14.15 8.90
CA HIS A 732 36.07 -14.47 9.93
C HIS A 732 34.63 -14.19 9.44
N VAL A 733 33.97 -15.22 8.90
CA VAL A 733 32.56 -15.20 8.50
C VAL A 733 31.66 -15.67 9.66
N PHE A 734 31.03 -14.73 10.36
CA PHE A 734 30.06 -14.98 11.41
C PHE A 734 28.64 -15.11 10.85
N VAL A 735 27.91 -16.16 11.23
CA VAL A 735 26.48 -16.32 10.91
C VAL A 735 25.67 -16.13 12.18
N CYS A 736 24.87 -15.07 12.23
CA CYS A 736 24.09 -14.67 13.39
C CYS A 736 22.61 -15.05 13.20
N ARG A 737 21.96 -15.44 14.30
CA ARG A 737 20.53 -15.80 14.36
C ARG A 737 19.73 -15.01 15.39
N ASN A 738 20.44 -14.33 16.30
CA ASN A 738 19.86 -13.56 17.39
C ASN A 738 20.80 -12.42 17.80
N SER A 739 20.30 -11.51 18.65
CA SER A 739 21.01 -10.35 19.17
C SER A 739 22.35 -10.66 19.87
N SER A 740 22.46 -11.80 20.56
CA SER A 740 23.68 -12.21 21.26
C SER A 740 24.76 -12.69 20.27
N ASP A 741 24.36 -13.38 19.20
CA ASP A 741 25.29 -13.79 18.14
C ASP A 741 25.89 -12.53 17.47
N LEU A 742 25.04 -11.56 17.13
CA LEU A 742 25.48 -10.29 16.53
C LEU A 742 26.40 -9.51 17.46
N SER A 743 26.06 -9.40 18.75
CA SER A 743 26.87 -8.68 19.72
C SER A 743 28.25 -9.33 19.91
N SER A 744 28.32 -10.66 19.96
CA SER A 744 29.59 -11.38 20.04
C SER A 744 30.39 -11.34 18.72
N ALA A 745 29.72 -11.29 17.57
CA ALA A 745 30.38 -11.12 16.26
C ALA A 745 30.99 -9.71 16.12
N LEU A 746 30.27 -8.66 16.56
CA LEU A 746 30.77 -7.29 16.59
C LEU A 746 31.95 -7.12 17.57
N TRP A 747 31.94 -7.82 18.72
CA TRP A 747 33.08 -7.83 19.63
C TRP A 747 34.30 -8.55 19.03
N LYS A 748 34.14 -9.76 18.48
CA LYS A 748 35.25 -10.51 17.84
C LYS A 748 35.86 -9.77 16.65
N ALA A 749 35.03 -9.11 15.83
CA ALA A 749 35.48 -8.26 14.73
C ALA A 749 36.37 -7.09 15.16
N LYS A 750 36.30 -6.67 16.44
CA LYS A 750 37.22 -5.67 17.02
C LYS A 750 38.41 -6.30 17.78
N ALA A 751 38.24 -7.51 18.29
CA ALA A 751 39.15 -8.12 19.28
C ALA A 751 40.21 -9.04 18.69
N ASP A 752 39.92 -9.82 17.64
CA ASP A 752 40.83 -10.87 17.15
C ASP A 752 41.98 -10.27 16.29
N THR A 753 41.67 -9.50 15.23
CA THR A 753 42.64 -8.72 14.44
C THR A 753 42.03 -7.41 13.92
N PRO A 754 42.45 -6.23 14.40
CA PRO A 754 41.78 -4.96 14.07
C PRO A 754 41.98 -4.47 12.62
N ASP A 755 43.05 -4.92 11.96
CA ASP A 755 43.36 -4.58 10.56
C ASP A 755 42.58 -5.45 9.54
N ASP A 756 41.92 -6.53 9.99
CA ASP A 756 41.22 -7.48 9.09
C ASP A 756 39.72 -7.19 8.97
N LEU A 757 39.19 -7.38 7.77
CA LEU A 757 37.78 -7.15 7.44
C LEU A 757 36.91 -8.35 7.86
N SER A 758 36.04 -8.19 8.85
CA SER A 758 35.10 -9.22 9.29
C SER A 758 33.81 -9.24 8.46
N VAL A 759 33.18 -10.42 8.32
CA VAL A 759 31.89 -10.56 7.63
C VAL A 759 30.84 -11.12 8.57
N ILE A 760 29.73 -10.41 8.73
CA ILE A 760 28.61 -10.78 9.59
C ILE A 760 27.36 -10.99 8.73
N ILE A 761 26.88 -12.22 8.65
CA ILE A 761 25.67 -12.61 7.92
C ILE A 761 24.51 -12.75 8.90
N LEU A 762 23.40 -12.06 8.65
CA LEU A 762 22.18 -12.14 9.45
C LEU A 762 21.21 -13.16 8.82
N GLU A 763 20.79 -14.19 9.58
CA GLU A 763 19.58 -14.95 9.28
C GLU A 763 18.33 -14.04 9.47
N PRO A 764 17.17 -14.29 8.81
CA PRO A 764 16.03 -13.36 8.85
C PRO A 764 15.45 -13.17 10.25
N GLY A 765 15.21 -11.91 10.65
CA GLY A 765 14.74 -11.54 11.98
C GLY A 765 15.19 -10.16 12.44
N ASP A 766 14.79 -9.78 13.66
CA ASP A 766 15.14 -8.51 14.30
C ASP A 766 16.24 -8.70 15.35
N TYR A 767 17.28 -7.87 15.28
CA TYR A 767 18.48 -7.92 16.11
C TYR A 767 18.56 -6.66 16.98
N LEU A 768 18.40 -6.83 18.29
CA LEU A 768 18.44 -5.74 19.26
C LEU A 768 19.88 -5.46 19.71
N VAL A 769 20.33 -4.23 19.49
CA VAL A 769 21.68 -3.76 19.81
C VAL A 769 21.56 -2.69 20.89
N SER A 770 21.97 -3.04 22.12
CA SER A 770 21.82 -2.21 23.32
C SER A 770 23.05 -2.26 24.23
N SER A 771 23.17 -1.30 25.15
CA SER A 771 24.26 -1.25 26.13
C SER A 771 24.32 -2.47 27.06
N HIS A 772 23.21 -3.22 27.16
CA HIS A 772 23.09 -4.43 27.98
C HIS A 772 23.37 -5.73 27.21
N THR A 773 23.32 -5.73 25.87
CA THR A 773 23.65 -6.91 25.04
C THR A 773 25.10 -6.91 24.53
N ILE A 774 25.76 -5.76 24.63
CA ILE A 774 27.10 -5.51 24.09
C ILE A 774 28.18 -5.68 25.17
N GLU A 775 29.31 -6.29 24.79
CA GLU A 775 30.52 -6.37 25.62
C GLU A 775 31.20 -4.99 25.73
N SER A 776 31.73 -4.64 26.90
CA SER A 776 32.19 -3.28 27.26
C SER A 776 33.14 -2.66 26.23
N ASP A 777 34.00 -3.47 25.64
CA ASP A 777 35.21 -3.03 24.95
C ASP A 777 34.93 -2.50 23.53
N ILE A 778 33.70 -2.64 23.02
CA ILE A 778 33.26 -1.98 21.78
C ILE A 778 32.50 -0.66 22.03
N ILE A 779 32.24 -0.30 23.28
CA ILE A 779 31.71 1.02 23.69
C ILE A 779 32.89 1.95 24.01
N SER A 780 32.71 3.27 23.84
CA SER A 780 33.66 4.30 24.29
C SER A 780 33.84 4.33 25.81
N ASP A 781 34.99 4.84 26.29
CA ASP A 781 35.29 5.02 27.73
C ASP A 781 34.25 5.86 28.49
N ASP A 782 33.45 6.67 27.79
CA ASP A 782 32.35 7.46 28.34
C ASP A 782 31.01 6.69 28.48
N GLY A 783 30.93 5.48 27.95
CA GLY A 783 29.76 4.60 28.00
C GLY A 783 28.62 4.95 27.02
N THR A 784 28.81 5.91 26.10
CA THR A 784 27.71 6.47 25.28
C THR A 784 27.75 6.15 23.78
N THR A 785 28.92 5.75 23.26
CA THR A 785 29.12 5.52 21.81
C THR A 785 29.50 4.08 21.52
N LEU A 786 28.67 3.37 20.75
CA LEU A 786 29.04 2.10 20.14
C LEU A 786 30.00 2.36 18.96
N VAL A 787 31.14 1.69 18.91
CA VAL A 787 32.10 1.79 17.81
C VAL A 787 32.05 0.52 16.97
N ILE A 788 31.75 0.66 15.68
CA ILE A 788 31.75 -0.39 14.66
C ILE A 788 32.85 -0.07 13.65
N THR A 789 33.73 -1.04 13.39
CA THR A 789 34.93 -0.89 12.53
C THR A 789 35.11 -2.15 11.69
N ASN A 790 35.68 -2.01 10.48
CA ASN A 790 36.12 -3.11 9.59
C ASN A 790 35.14 -4.29 9.50
N CYS A 791 33.89 -3.99 9.14
CA CYS A 791 32.77 -4.96 9.13
C CYS A 791 31.91 -4.86 7.86
N ILE A 792 31.68 -6.01 7.22
CA ILE A 792 30.63 -6.22 6.22
C ILE A 792 29.41 -6.88 6.87
N LEU A 793 28.28 -6.19 6.93
CA LEU A 793 27.00 -6.69 7.43
C LEU A 793 26.07 -7.07 6.26
N VAL A 794 25.58 -8.31 6.23
CA VAL A 794 24.83 -8.87 5.10
C VAL A 794 23.53 -9.54 5.56
N GLY A 795 22.37 -9.00 5.18
CA GLY A 795 21.09 -9.64 5.43
C GLY A 795 20.79 -10.73 4.40
N SER A 796 20.55 -11.95 4.88
CA SER A 796 20.40 -13.13 4.00
C SER A 796 19.01 -13.28 3.37
N GLY A 797 17.98 -12.57 3.86
CA GLY A 797 16.58 -12.73 3.43
C GLY A 797 15.79 -11.41 3.42
N ALA A 798 14.47 -11.52 3.17
CA ALA A 798 13.63 -10.39 2.78
C ALA A 798 13.55 -9.24 3.80
N GLU A 799 13.58 -9.54 5.10
CA GLU A 799 13.66 -8.55 6.17
C GLU A 799 14.65 -9.05 7.24
N CYS A 800 15.75 -8.31 7.42
CA CYS A 800 16.75 -8.50 8.48
C CYS A 800 16.97 -7.14 9.13
N SER A 801 16.53 -6.94 10.37
CA SER A 801 16.53 -5.61 11.01
C SER A 801 17.56 -5.49 12.13
N VAL A 802 18.32 -4.41 12.16
CA VAL A 802 19.16 -4.01 13.31
C VAL A 802 18.51 -2.84 14.02
N ILE A 803 18.21 -3.02 15.31
CA ILE A 803 17.49 -2.07 16.15
C ILE A 803 18.46 -1.52 17.20
N PHE A 804 18.86 -0.25 17.06
CA PHE A 804 19.62 0.47 18.09
C PHE A 804 18.63 1.05 19.11
N ASP A 805 18.68 0.55 20.34
CA ASP A 805 17.70 0.87 21.38
C ASP A 805 18.14 2.05 22.27
N ASP A 806 18.85 1.75 23.36
CA ASP A 806 19.31 2.68 24.41
C ASP A 806 20.63 3.42 24.06
N ILE A 807 21.28 3.04 22.97
CA ILE A 807 22.55 3.62 22.51
C ILE A 807 22.32 5.04 22.00
N ILE A 808 23.13 5.99 22.47
CA ILE A 808 23.00 7.41 22.11
C ILE A 808 23.76 7.73 20.81
N TYR A 809 24.95 7.16 20.61
CA TYR A 809 25.76 7.34 19.41
C TYR A 809 26.23 6.01 18.84
N VAL A 810 26.19 5.87 17.51
CA VAL A 810 26.83 4.74 16.80
C VAL A 810 27.86 5.32 15.84
N ALA A 811 29.13 5.07 16.11
CA ALA A 811 30.26 5.50 15.29
C ALA A 811 30.68 4.36 14.36
N PHE A 812 30.54 4.57 13.06
CA PHE A 812 31.10 3.71 12.03
C PHE A 812 32.47 4.29 11.61
N CYS A 813 33.51 3.49 11.77
CA CYS A 813 34.90 3.82 11.49
C CYS A 813 35.45 2.93 10.36
N GLU A 814 36.44 3.44 9.63
CA GLU A 814 37.18 2.68 8.60
C GLU A 814 36.22 2.04 7.57
N VAL A 815 36.32 0.74 7.28
CA VAL A 815 35.46 0.09 6.27
C VAL A 815 34.15 -0.41 6.92
N PHE A 816 33.01 0.14 6.49
CA PHE A 816 31.69 -0.42 6.83
C PHE A 816 30.82 -0.64 5.60
N ILE A 817 30.28 -1.85 5.46
CA ILE A 817 29.41 -2.21 4.34
C ILE A 817 28.10 -2.81 4.87
N ALA A 818 26.98 -2.36 4.33
CA ALA A 818 25.67 -2.95 4.60
C ALA A 818 24.98 -3.36 3.29
N TYR A 819 24.58 -4.63 3.20
CA TYR A 819 23.81 -5.16 2.07
C TYR A 819 22.52 -5.83 2.55
N ASN A 820 21.36 -5.36 2.06
CA ASN A 820 20.04 -5.94 2.35
C ASN A 820 19.71 -6.00 3.86
N VAL A 821 19.95 -4.88 4.58
CA VAL A 821 19.67 -4.75 6.03
C VAL A 821 18.75 -3.55 6.29
N ASN A 822 17.76 -3.75 7.15
CA ASN A 822 16.93 -2.68 7.69
C ASN A 822 17.58 -2.14 8.98
N PHE A 823 17.63 -0.82 9.15
CA PHE A 823 18.14 -0.19 10.36
C PHE A 823 17.04 0.66 11.01
N HIS A 824 16.80 0.44 12.30
CA HIS A 824 15.91 1.25 13.13
C HIS A 824 16.69 1.89 14.27
N SER A 825 16.70 3.21 14.32
CA SER A 825 17.22 3.96 15.47
C SER A 825 16.07 4.49 16.32
N ARG A 826 16.02 4.09 17.60
CA ARG A 826 15.12 4.71 18.58
C ARG A 826 15.70 6.02 19.11
N PHE A 827 16.84 5.95 19.80
CA PHE A 827 17.52 7.12 20.37
C PHE A 827 18.90 7.40 19.76
N ALA A 828 19.46 6.45 19.00
CA ALA A 828 20.79 6.55 18.43
C ALA A 828 20.95 7.65 17.37
N HIS A 829 22.14 8.26 17.33
CA HIS A 829 22.61 9.09 16.23
C HIS A 829 23.79 8.42 15.54
N CYS A 830 23.56 7.91 14.33
CA CYS A 830 24.54 7.18 13.55
C CYS A 830 25.49 8.13 12.81
N HIS A 831 26.78 8.01 13.08
CA HIS A 831 27.86 8.79 12.51
C HIS A 831 28.80 7.91 11.68
N PHE A 832 28.88 8.17 10.38
CA PHE A 832 30.01 7.71 9.56
C PHE A 832 31.15 8.71 9.77
N GLN A 833 32.27 8.28 10.36
CA GLN A 833 33.35 9.19 10.80
C GLN A 833 34.19 9.74 9.63
N PRO A 834 35.00 10.80 9.82
CA PRO A 834 35.74 11.43 8.72
C PRO A 834 36.63 10.48 7.90
N ASP A 835 37.16 9.45 8.55
CA ASP A 835 38.11 8.50 7.95
C ASP A 835 37.46 7.16 7.56
N SER A 836 36.12 7.08 7.49
CA SER A 836 35.38 5.88 7.05
C SER A 836 35.04 5.88 5.55
N ASP A 837 35.17 4.73 4.87
CA ASP A 837 34.51 4.47 3.58
C ASP A 837 33.32 3.53 3.80
N VAL A 838 32.13 4.02 3.47
CA VAL A 838 30.86 3.35 3.77
C VAL A 838 30.07 3.03 2.51
N LYS A 839 29.70 1.76 2.31
CA LYS A 839 28.90 1.28 1.16
C LYS A 839 27.57 0.69 1.64
N LEU A 840 26.46 1.38 1.36
CA LEU A 840 25.09 0.96 1.71
C LEU A 840 24.36 0.54 0.44
N THR A 841 23.77 -0.66 0.43
CA THR A 841 23.09 -1.18 -0.78
C THR A 841 21.86 -2.01 -0.43
N HIS A 842 20.71 -1.73 -1.05
CA HIS A 842 19.41 -2.35 -0.74
C HIS A 842 19.02 -2.27 0.76
N CYS A 843 19.46 -1.24 1.48
CA CYS A 843 19.20 -1.08 2.90
C CYS A 843 18.06 -0.08 3.15
N SER A 844 17.26 -0.32 4.20
CA SER A 844 16.23 0.61 4.65
C SER A 844 16.61 1.25 5.99
N PHE A 845 16.23 2.50 6.20
CA PHE A 845 16.60 3.32 7.35
C PHE A 845 15.37 4.04 7.88
N THR A 846 15.08 3.86 9.18
CA THR A 846 13.93 4.44 9.88
C THR A 846 14.35 4.93 11.27
N SER A 847 13.68 5.96 11.82
CA SER A 847 14.02 6.42 13.18
C SER A 847 12.96 7.26 13.91
N SER A 848 12.82 7.01 15.21
CA SER A 848 12.03 7.82 16.15
C SER A 848 12.84 8.87 16.93
N ASN A 849 14.10 9.13 16.56
CA ASN A 849 14.95 10.12 17.24
C ASN A 849 14.45 11.57 17.04
N HIS A 850 13.69 12.08 18.02
CA HIS A 850 13.11 13.42 17.99
C HIS A 850 14.13 14.57 18.23
N ILE A 851 15.42 14.29 18.38
CA ILE A 851 16.45 15.30 18.68
C ILE A 851 17.30 15.62 17.44
N TYR A 852 17.86 14.58 16.79
CA TYR A 852 18.87 14.73 15.72
C TYR A 852 18.48 13.99 14.44
N THR A 853 19.05 14.39 13.29
CA THR A 853 18.89 13.68 12.00
C THR A 853 19.70 12.38 12.04
N SER A 854 19.02 11.24 12.24
CA SER A 854 19.58 10.00 12.79
C SER A 854 20.73 9.36 12.02
N PHE A 855 20.99 9.75 10.78
CA PHE A 855 22.10 9.26 9.96
C PHE A 855 22.91 10.45 9.41
N CYS A 856 24.19 10.51 9.77
CA CYS A 856 25.08 11.63 9.52
C CYS A 856 26.44 11.16 8.96
N CYS A 857 26.74 11.53 7.71
CA CYS A 857 28.02 11.24 7.07
C CYS A 857 29.04 12.37 7.27
N LYS A 858 30.25 12.02 7.75
CA LYS A 858 31.44 12.90 7.79
C LYS A 858 32.60 12.42 6.90
N GLY A 859 32.66 11.14 6.55
CA GLY A 859 33.68 10.54 5.67
C GLY A 859 33.21 10.35 4.23
N GLU A 860 33.59 9.23 3.59
CA GLU A 860 33.03 8.81 2.30
C GLU A 860 31.80 7.91 2.48
N LEU A 861 30.74 8.19 1.72
CA LEU A 861 29.50 7.39 1.72
C LEU A 861 28.97 7.13 0.32
N LYS A 862 28.72 5.85 0.01
CA LYS A 862 28.25 5.35 -1.28
C LYS A 862 26.92 4.63 -1.06
N VAL A 863 25.81 5.20 -1.52
CA VAL A 863 24.44 4.70 -1.31
C VAL A 863 23.81 4.30 -2.64
N ASP A 864 23.34 3.06 -2.76
CA ASP A 864 22.59 2.60 -3.95
C ASP A 864 21.35 1.79 -3.59
N SER A 865 20.23 2.04 -4.29
CA SER A 865 18.93 1.37 -4.09
C SER A 865 18.45 1.30 -2.62
N CYS A 866 18.74 2.31 -1.81
CA CYS A 866 18.38 2.36 -0.39
C CYS A 866 17.14 3.23 -0.13
N LYS A 867 16.54 3.11 1.06
CA LYS A 867 15.35 3.88 1.46
C LYS A 867 15.52 4.52 2.84
N PHE A 868 15.35 5.84 2.94
CA PHE A 868 15.40 6.59 4.20
C PHE A 868 14.00 7.16 4.47
N HIS A 869 13.25 6.53 5.38
CA HIS A 869 11.83 6.79 5.50
C HIS A 869 11.28 6.75 6.92
N LYS A 870 10.16 7.45 7.13
CA LYS A 870 9.48 7.57 8.45
C LYS A 870 10.41 8.07 9.57
N CYS A 871 11.46 8.84 9.25
CA CYS A 871 12.31 9.46 10.26
C CYS A 871 11.60 10.67 10.88
N THR A 872 11.62 10.81 12.20
CA THR A 872 10.99 11.97 12.89
C THR A 872 11.77 13.29 12.70
N LYS A 873 12.99 13.22 12.15
CA LYS A 873 13.82 14.34 11.67
C LYS A 873 14.15 14.14 10.18
N GLY A 874 15.34 14.52 9.73
CA GLY A 874 15.76 14.30 8.35
C GLY A 874 16.03 12.82 8.05
N GLY A 875 16.08 12.46 6.77
CA GLY A 875 16.43 11.10 6.33
C GLY A 875 17.93 10.83 6.43
N LEU A 876 18.74 11.63 5.74
CA LEU A 876 20.21 11.54 5.71
C LEU A 876 20.85 12.94 5.70
N LEU A 877 21.89 13.13 6.50
CA LEU A 877 22.70 14.35 6.57
C LEU A 877 24.12 14.10 6.04
N VAL A 878 24.58 14.93 5.10
CA VAL A 878 25.92 14.87 4.50
C VAL A 878 26.75 16.09 4.91
N VAL A 879 27.88 15.83 5.56
CA VAL A 879 28.94 16.80 5.91
C VAL A 879 30.30 16.36 5.32
N GLY A 880 30.47 15.05 5.09
CA GLY A 880 31.54 14.47 4.28
C GLY A 880 31.25 14.49 2.77
N ASP A 881 31.79 13.52 2.05
CA ASP A 881 31.61 13.36 0.61
C ASP A 881 30.71 12.14 0.33
N ALA A 882 29.60 12.32 -0.38
CA ALA A 882 28.60 11.27 -0.60
C ALA A 882 28.13 11.15 -2.06
N GLU A 883 27.96 9.90 -2.54
CA GLU A 883 27.26 9.56 -3.78
C GLU A 883 26.01 8.74 -3.49
N VAL A 884 24.86 9.16 -4.02
CA VAL A 884 23.53 8.57 -3.79
C VAL A 884 22.87 8.23 -5.13
N LYS A 885 22.48 6.96 -5.31
CA LYS A 885 21.90 6.43 -6.54
C LYS A 885 20.61 5.66 -6.27
N ASN A 886 19.65 5.75 -7.20
CA ASN A 886 18.45 4.92 -7.27
C ASN A 886 17.62 4.82 -5.96
N SER A 887 17.76 5.80 -5.05
CA SER A 887 17.30 5.70 -3.65
C SER A 887 16.05 6.54 -3.39
N GLU A 888 15.30 6.21 -2.33
CA GLU A 888 14.08 6.94 -1.94
C GLU A 888 14.19 7.58 -0.55
N PHE A 889 13.76 8.83 -0.43
CA PHE A 889 13.69 9.58 0.82
C PHE A 889 12.24 10.05 1.04
N CYS A 890 11.50 9.45 1.98
CA CYS A 890 10.07 9.77 2.12
C CYS A 890 9.44 9.64 3.51
N GLY A 891 8.44 10.48 3.79
CA GLY A 891 7.72 10.48 5.07
C GLY A 891 8.56 11.01 6.24
N ASN A 892 9.53 11.89 5.97
CA ASN A 892 10.50 12.36 6.99
C ASN A 892 10.12 13.73 7.55
N GLY A 893 10.30 13.91 8.86
CA GLY A 893 9.88 15.08 9.64
C GLY A 893 10.70 16.36 9.44
N ALA A 894 11.74 16.32 8.61
CA ALA A 894 12.52 17.47 8.14
C ALA A 894 12.91 17.28 6.66
N GLY A 895 14.15 17.53 6.27
CA GLY A 895 14.63 17.29 4.90
C GLY A 895 14.77 15.79 4.60
N GLY A 896 14.31 15.35 3.43
CA GLY A 896 14.55 13.97 2.97
C GLY A 896 16.05 13.70 2.89
N LEU A 897 16.79 14.56 2.19
CA LEU A 897 18.24 14.59 2.14
C LEU A 897 18.76 16.00 2.48
N GLU A 898 19.80 16.09 3.31
CA GLU A 898 20.44 17.35 3.72
C GLU A 898 21.95 17.32 3.38
N VAL A 899 22.53 18.41 2.86
CA VAL A 899 23.99 18.58 2.71
C VAL A 899 24.44 19.95 3.17
N ARG A 900 25.48 20.02 4.03
CA ARG A 900 25.99 21.28 4.61
C ARG A 900 27.45 21.19 5.08
N GLU A 901 27.96 22.28 5.65
CA GLU A 901 29.19 22.34 6.47
C GLU A 901 30.45 21.82 5.74
N GLY A 902 30.54 22.06 4.43
CA GLY A 902 31.67 21.65 3.60
C GLY A 902 31.52 20.28 2.95
N GLY A 903 30.36 19.63 3.02
CA GLY A 903 30.15 18.35 2.31
C GLY A 903 30.19 18.46 0.78
N ARG A 904 30.36 17.29 0.13
CA ARG A 904 30.06 17.08 -1.30
C ARG A 904 28.91 16.09 -1.44
N LEU A 905 27.98 16.35 -2.36
CA LEU A 905 26.88 15.43 -2.66
C LEU A 905 26.69 15.25 -4.18
N LEU A 906 26.66 13.99 -4.63
CA LEU A 906 26.25 13.61 -5.97
C LEU A 906 25.03 12.70 -5.87
N VAL A 907 23.83 13.22 -6.18
CA VAL A 907 22.57 12.45 -6.11
C VAL A 907 21.98 12.23 -7.50
N ARG A 908 21.65 10.97 -7.81
CA ARG A 908 21.23 10.51 -9.13
C ARG A 908 20.02 9.57 -9.08
N LYS A 909 19.08 9.72 -10.03
CA LYS A 909 17.93 8.81 -10.23
C LYS A 909 17.11 8.50 -8.96
N SER A 910 17.09 9.43 -8.00
CA SER A 910 16.54 9.21 -6.66
C SER A 910 15.23 9.99 -6.48
N LYS A 911 14.37 9.55 -5.55
CA LYS A 911 13.06 10.17 -5.28
C LYS A 911 12.98 10.79 -3.88
N MET A 912 12.34 11.94 -3.76
CA MET A 912 12.20 12.68 -2.50
C MET A 912 10.77 13.22 -2.35
N TYR A 913 9.94 12.54 -1.57
CA TYR A 913 8.50 12.83 -1.49
C TYR A 913 7.89 12.67 -0.10
N ALA A 914 6.81 13.41 0.20
CA ALA A 914 6.16 13.40 1.53
C ALA A 914 7.12 13.72 2.69
N ASN A 915 8.13 14.58 2.47
CA ASN A 915 8.99 15.14 3.51
C ASN A 915 8.60 16.60 3.77
N LYS A 916 9.26 17.27 4.73
CA LYS A 916 9.14 18.73 4.81
C LYS A 916 9.87 19.41 3.66
N GLN A 917 11.12 19.07 3.41
CA GLN A 917 11.84 19.49 2.20
C GLN A 917 12.29 18.25 1.45
N GLY A 918 12.26 18.26 0.11
CA GLY A 918 12.83 17.16 -0.66
C GLY A 918 14.35 17.07 -0.44
N LEU A 919 15.05 18.14 -0.81
CA LEU A 919 16.50 18.30 -0.67
C LEU A 919 16.88 19.68 -0.09
N LEU A 920 17.69 19.68 0.97
CA LEU A 920 18.26 20.90 1.56
C LEU A 920 19.76 21.00 1.28
N ILE A 921 20.19 22.10 0.66
CA ILE A 921 21.58 22.36 0.24
C ILE A 921 22.07 23.64 0.94
N GLY A 922 22.81 23.49 2.04
CA GLY A 922 23.45 24.61 2.73
C GLY A 922 23.38 24.57 4.26
N PRO A 923 24.20 25.41 4.93
CA PRO A 923 25.14 26.38 4.36
C PRO A 923 26.50 25.78 3.99
N GLN A 924 27.31 26.53 3.22
CA GLN A 924 28.76 26.25 3.00
C GLN A 924 29.10 24.90 2.32
N VAL A 925 28.26 24.41 1.42
CA VAL A 925 28.53 23.17 0.64
C VAL A 925 29.72 23.39 -0.32
N LYS A 926 30.60 22.39 -0.49
CA LYS A 926 31.70 22.43 -1.49
C LYS A 926 31.15 22.25 -2.91
N GLU A 927 30.36 21.21 -3.09
CA GLU A 927 29.81 20.76 -4.38
C GLU A 927 28.51 19.97 -4.16
N CYS A 928 27.48 20.22 -4.96
CA CYS A 928 26.25 19.45 -4.95
C CYS A 928 25.67 19.31 -6.36
N VAL A 929 25.59 18.07 -6.85
CA VAL A 929 25.11 17.75 -8.19
C VAL A 929 23.86 16.87 -8.06
N VAL A 930 22.74 17.38 -8.57
CA VAL A 930 21.41 16.75 -8.48
C VAL A 930 20.94 16.40 -9.89
N GLU A 931 20.96 15.12 -10.26
CA GLU A 931 20.75 14.66 -11.64
C GLU A 931 19.63 13.62 -11.80
N ASN A 932 18.66 13.91 -12.66
CA ASN A 932 17.57 12.98 -13.05
C ASN A 932 16.74 12.44 -11.87
N CYS A 933 16.57 13.22 -10.80
CA CYS A 933 15.79 12.89 -9.61
C CYS A 933 14.34 13.38 -9.71
N GLU A 934 13.46 12.85 -8.87
CA GLU A 934 12.04 13.23 -8.79
C GLU A 934 11.70 13.76 -7.38
N LEU A 935 11.17 14.99 -7.28
CA LEU A 935 10.90 15.66 -6.00
C LEU A 935 9.48 16.23 -5.99
N TYR A 936 8.60 15.64 -5.19
CA TYR A 936 7.15 15.90 -5.24
C TYR A 936 6.43 15.65 -3.91
N ASP A 937 5.21 16.16 -3.75
CA ASP A 937 4.40 16.02 -2.51
C ASP A 937 5.15 16.42 -1.21
N ASN A 938 6.07 17.39 -1.24
CA ASN A 938 6.73 17.89 -0.03
C ASN A 938 6.03 19.14 0.53
N GLU A 939 6.01 19.27 1.87
CA GLU A 939 5.30 20.33 2.62
C GLU A 939 5.86 21.73 2.30
N TRP A 940 7.19 21.84 2.15
CA TRP A 940 7.94 23.05 1.81
C TRP A 940 8.66 22.84 0.46
N GLY A 941 9.60 23.73 0.09
CA GLY A 941 10.26 23.69 -1.22
C GLY A 941 10.92 22.35 -1.59
N GLY A 942 10.77 21.95 -2.85
CA GLY A 942 11.29 20.67 -3.38
C GLY A 942 12.82 20.59 -3.30
N ILE A 943 13.52 21.62 -3.77
CA ILE A 943 14.95 21.86 -3.51
C ILE A 943 15.13 23.25 -2.88
N VAL A 944 15.72 23.30 -1.69
CA VAL A 944 16.03 24.54 -0.96
C VAL A 944 17.55 24.74 -0.89
N VAL A 945 18.05 25.91 -1.30
CA VAL A 945 19.48 26.25 -1.30
C VAL A 945 19.75 27.53 -0.50
N ASP A 946 20.50 27.48 0.60
CA ASP A 946 20.94 28.68 1.34
C ASP A 946 22.46 28.80 1.43
N ASN A 947 22.96 30.03 1.25
CA ASN A 947 24.34 30.42 1.54
C ASN A 947 25.42 29.53 0.88
N CYS A 948 25.20 29.16 -0.39
CA CYS A 948 26.10 28.33 -1.20
C CYS A 948 26.62 29.09 -2.43
N ILE A 949 27.88 29.54 -2.37
CA ILE A 949 28.46 30.53 -3.29
C ILE A 949 29.00 29.89 -4.60
N SER A 950 29.16 28.57 -4.66
CA SER A 950 29.61 27.83 -5.85
C SER A 950 29.26 26.36 -5.74
N GLY A 951 29.42 25.60 -6.84
CA GLY A 951 29.39 24.13 -6.81
C GLY A 951 28.00 23.48 -6.87
N VAL A 952 26.89 24.23 -6.89
CA VAL A 952 25.54 23.66 -6.93
C VAL A 952 24.99 23.59 -8.37
N VAL A 953 24.68 22.38 -8.83
CA VAL A 953 24.13 22.06 -10.15
C VAL A 953 22.88 21.20 -10.02
N ILE A 954 21.76 21.67 -10.55
CA ILE A 954 20.46 20.98 -10.57
C ILE A 954 20.10 20.72 -12.03
N LYS A 955 20.15 19.46 -12.47
CA LYS A 955 20.00 19.10 -13.89
C LYS A 955 19.06 17.92 -14.18
N GLY A 956 18.15 18.10 -15.14
CA GLY A 956 17.31 17.01 -15.68
C GLY A 956 16.29 16.42 -14.70
N ASN A 957 16.03 17.09 -13.57
CA ASN A 957 15.13 16.62 -12.52
C ASN A 957 13.66 16.93 -12.85
N ARG A 958 12.74 16.18 -12.24
CA ARG A 958 11.30 16.47 -12.24
C ARG A 958 10.90 16.99 -10.86
N ILE A 959 10.28 18.16 -10.79
CA ILE A 959 9.93 18.81 -9.52
C ILE A 959 8.50 19.33 -9.57
N PHE A 960 7.58 18.65 -8.88
CA PHE A 960 6.14 18.88 -9.09
C PHE A 960 5.30 18.70 -7.83
N ASP A 961 4.12 19.34 -7.81
CA ASP A 961 3.10 19.16 -6.76
C ASP A 961 3.59 19.36 -5.30
N ASN A 962 4.67 20.15 -5.09
CA ASN A 962 5.11 20.57 -3.75
C ASN A 962 4.30 21.79 -3.27
N ASP A 963 4.17 21.98 -1.95
CA ASP A 963 3.34 23.04 -1.34
C ASP A 963 4.01 24.44 -1.30
N GLU A 964 5.30 24.50 -1.61
CA GLU A 964 6.12 25.72 -1.72
C GLU A 964 6.85 25.74 -3.09
N PRO A 965 7.77 26.71 -3.35
CA PRO A 965 8.44 26.76 -4.63
C PRO A 965 9.25 25.51 -4.97
N GLY A 966 9.14 25.03 -6.22
CA GLY A 966 9.83 23.82 -6.67
C GLY A 966 11.35 23.90 -6.47
N ILE A 967 11.96 25.05 -6.81
CA ILE A 967 13.32 25.39 -6.39
C ILE A 967 13.30 26.76 -5.68
N GLN A 968 13.89 26.81 -4.48
CA GLN A 968 14.05 28.03 -3.67
C GLN A 968 15.54 28.28 -3.41
N MET A 969 16.03 29.51 -3.62
CA MET A 969 17.43 29.84 -3.30
C MET A 969 17.62 31.20 -2.63
N MET A 970 18.45 31.21 -1.57
CA MET A 970 18.87 32.39 -0.80
C MET A 970 20.40 32.49 -0.78
N LYS A 971 20.95 33.69 -0.97
CA LYS A 971 22.40 33.98 -0.86
C LYS A 971 23.32 33.03 -1.67
N SER A 972 22.82 32.45 -2.76
CA SER A 972 23.44 31.29 -3.43
C SER A 972 23.62 31.46 -4.94
N ASN A 973 24.65 30.82 -5.51
CA ASN A 973 24.89 30.77 -6.96
C ASN A 973 24.62 29.35 -7.47
N VAL A 974 23.57 29.16 -8.29
CA VAL A 974 23.09 27.83 -8.71
C VAL A 974 22.95 27.72 -10.23
N SER A 975 23.35 26.58 -10.80
CA SER A 975 23.05 26.25 -12.21
C SER A 975 21.81 25.35 -12.30
N ILE A 976 20.78 25.78 -13.02
CA ILE A 976 19.51 25.05 -13.15
C ILE A 976 19.27 24.73 -14.63
N LEU A 977 19.49 23.47 -15.01
CA LEU A 977 19.63 23.05 -16.40
C LEU A 977 18.65 21.94 -16.78
N GLU A 978 17.87 22.10 -17.85
CA GLU A 978 17.13 20.99 -18.50
C GLU A 978 16.09 20.28 -17.59
N ASN A 979 15.65 20.90 -16.48
CA ASN A 979 14.67 20.34 -15.54
C ASN A 979 13.22 20.56 -16.02
N GLU A 980 12.28 19.79 -15.45
CA GLU A 980 10.84 19.89 -15.67
C GLU A 980 10.13 20.19 -14.34
N ILE A 981 9.68 21.44 -14.17
CA ILE A 981 9.16 21.98 -12.90
C ILE A 981 7.68 22.38 -13.09
N GLN A 982 6.75 21.72 -12.41
CA GLN A 982 5.33 21.95 -12.70
C GLN A 982 4.35 21.83 -11.53
N SER A 983 3.21 22.52 -11.64
CA SER A 983 2.04 22.36 -10.77
C SER A 983 2.22 22.68 -9.27
N ASN A 984 3.42 23.06 -8.82
CA ASN A 984 3.70 23.41 -7.43
C ASN A 984 2.77 24.54 -6.94
N ASN A 985 2.42 24.51 -5.65
CA ASN A 985 1.43 25.38 -5.02
C ASN A 985 1.90 26.86 -4.94
N ASP A 986 3.19 27.13 -5.18
CA ASP A 986 3.77 28.46 -5.25
C ASP A 986 4.42 28.76 -6.63
N TRP A 987 5.64 29.28 -6.69
CA TRP A 987 6.40 29.52 -7.93
C TRP A 987 7.15 28.26 -8.39
N GLY A 988 7.46 28.16 -9.69
CA GLY A 988 8.39 27.14 -10.18
C GLY A 988 9.81 27.32 -9.62
N ILE A 989 10.36 28.53 -9.70
CA ILE A 989 11.67 28.90 -9.15
C ILE A 989 11.58 30.24 -8.41
N THR A 990 12.17 30.34 -7.22
CA THR A 990 12.38 31.61 -6.49
C THR A 990 13.87 31.91 -6.30
N ILE A 991 14.30 33.08 -6.75
CA ILE A 991 15.67 33.61 -6.63
C ILE A 991 15.62 34.80 -5.67
N ASN A 992 15.86 34.53 -4.39
CA ASN A 992 15.72 35.52 -3.32
C ASN A 992 17.06 36.27 -3.06
N LEU A 993 17.04 37.19 -2.09
CA LEU A 993 18.13 38.06 -1.66
C LEU A 993 19.55 37.48 -1.84
N PHE A 994 20.41 38.26 -2.50
CA PHE A 994 21.83 37.97 -2.79
C PHE A 994 22.12 36.72 -3.65
N SER A 995 21.12 36.03 -4.18
CA SER A 995 21.32 34.88 -5.08
C SER A 995 21.61 35.27 -6.53
N ARG A 996 22.09 34.29 -7.31
CA ARG A 996 22.12 34.27 -8.78
C ARG A 996 21.75 32.85 -9.26
N ALA A 997 20.97 32.77 -10.33
CA ALA A 997 20.78 31.52 -11.05
C ALA A 997 21.19 31.62 -12.53
N ASP A 998 21.79 30.55 -13.05
CA ASP A 998 21.95 30.32 -14.48
C ASP A 998 20.91 29.26 -14.91
N VAL A 999 19.73 29.74 -15.31
CA VAL A 999 18.51 28.95 -15.57
C VAL A 999 18.36 28.70 -17.07
N LYS A 1000 18.67 27.49 -17.55
CA LYS A 1000 18.71 27.21 -18.99
C LYS A 1000 17.96 25.94 -19.41
N LYS A 1001 17.21 26.04 -20.52
CA LYS A 1001 16.46 24.94 -21.17
C LYS A 1001 15.41 24.23 -20.29
N ASN A 1002 14.98 24.81 -19.18
CA ASN A 1002 13.99 24.19 -18.29
C ASN A 1002 12.57 24.35 -18.86
N LYS A 1003 11.68 23.42 -18.50
CA LYS A 1003 10.23 23.57 -18.69
C LYS A 1003 9.63 23.98 -17.33
N ILE A 1004 8.84 25.05 -17.29
CA ILE A 1004 8.26 25.57 -16.03
C ILE A 1004 6.78 25.87 -16.24
N ARG A 1005 5.88 25.03 -15.72
CA ARG A 1005 4.45 25.05 -16.11
C ARG A 1005 3.44 24.88 -14.98
N ASN A 1006 2.23 25.42 -15.14
CA ASN A 1006 1.09 25.21 -14.23
C ASN A 1006 1.29 25.62 -12.76
N ASN A 1007 2.46 26.15 -12.36
CA ASN A 1007 2.73 26.56 -10.98
C ASN A 1007 1.80 27.74 -10.59
N LYS A 1008 1.32 27.76 -9.35
CA LYS A 1008 0.16 28.62 -9.00
C LYS A 1008 0.51 30.10 -8.88
N CYS A 1009 1.72 30.45 -8.42
CA CYS A 1009 2.12 31.85 -8.26
C CYS A 1009 2.92 32.42 -9.45
N GLY A 1010 3.57 31.56 -10.23
CA GLY A 1010 4.23 31.92 -11.48
C GLY A 1010 5.40 31.00 -11.84
N GLY A 1011 6.09 31.32 -12.94
CA GLY A 1011 7.22 30.52 -13.43
C GLY A 1011 8.49 30.76 -12.61
N ILE A 1012 9.07 31.95 -12.74
CA ILE A 1012 10.30 32.36 -12.03
C ILE A 1012 10.05 33.71 -11.33
N SER A 1013 10.31 33.81 -10.03
CA SER A 1013 10.38 35.09 -9.31
C SER A 1013 11.81 35.44 -8.92
N ILE A 1014 12.18 36.71 -9.07
CA ILE A 1014 13.49 37.27 -8.76
C ILE A 1014 13.31 38.49 -7.85
N ASP A 1015 13.88 38.44 -6.65
CA ASP A 1015 13.87 39.56 -5.71
C ASP A 1015 14.73 40.72 -6.24
N ALA A 1016 14.21 41.94 -6.14
CA ALA A 1016 14.87 43.19 -6.53
C ALA A 1016 16.27 43.37 -5.91
N THR A 1017 16.45 42.92 -4.67
CA THR A 1017 17.39 43.60 -3.78
C THR A 1017 18.77 42.93 -3.68
N SER A 1018 19.74 43.64 -4.27
CA SER A 1018 21.15 43.73 -3.85
C SER A 1018 22.14 42.61 -4.20
N SER A 1019 21.84 41.74 -5.17
CA SER A 1019 22.89 40.96 -5.84
C SER A 1019 23.76 41.85 -6.75
N ARG A 1020 25.09 41.62 -6.76
CA ARG A 1020 26.04 42.29 -7.69
C ARG A 1020 26.28 41.51 -8.99
N LYS A 1021 25.63 40.34 -9.16
CA LYS A 1021 25.84 39.43 -10.30
C LYS A 1021 24.50 39.05 -10.91
N LYS A 1022 24.27 39.46 -12.16
CA LYS A 1022 23.06 39.16 -12.94
C LYS A 1022 22.78 37.66 -13.00
N SER A 1023 21.50 37.28 -12.91
CA SER A 1023 21.01 35.95 -13.29
C SER A 1023 20.86 35.87 -14.81
N VAL A 1024 21.01 34.64 -15.35
CA VAL A 1024 20.99 34.37 -16.79
C VAL A 1024 19.89 33.35 -17.07
N ILE A 1025 18.85 33.76 -17.80
CA ILE A 1025 17.66 32.96 -18.06
C ILE A 1025 17.53 32.78 -19.58
N GLU A 1026 17.85 31.57 -20.09
CA GLU A 1026 17.92 31.33 -21.54
C GLU A 1026 17.24 30.03 -21.99
N TYR A 1027 16.56 30.06 -23.14
CA TYR A 1027 15.95 28.90 -23.81
C TYR A 1027 14.89 28.12 -22.98
N ASN A 1028 14.31 28.71 -21.93
CA ASN A 1028 13.30 28.03 -21.10
C ASN A 1028 11.90 28.10 -21.74
N ASP A 1029 11.09 27.04 -21.60
CA ASP A 1029 9.65 27.03 -21.93
C ASP A 1029 8.85 27.25 -20.64
N ILE A 1030 8.33 28.47 -20.47
CA ILE A 1030 7.62 28.87 -19.25
C ILE A 1030 6.18 29.18 -19.65
N SER A 1031 5.25 28.28 -19.32
CA SER A 1031 3.90 28.35 -19.88
C SER A 1031 2.79 27.83 -18.97
N TYR A 1032 1.58 28.39 -19.11
CA TYR A 1032 0.38 28.01 -18.35
C TYR A 1032 0.46 28.22 -16.82
N ASN A 1033 1.44 28.98 -16.31
CA ASN A 1033 1.51 29.29 -14.88
C ASN A 1033 0.40 30.29 -14.49
N SER A 1034 -0.18 30.13 -13.29
CA SER A 1034 -1.35 30.93 -12.88
C SER A 1034 -1.01 32.35 -12.41
N GLY A 1035 0.27 32.71 -12.36
CA GLY A 1035 0.79 34.07 -12.30
C GLY A 1035 1.95 34.27 -13.30
N PRO A 1036 2.79 35.32 -13.15
CA PRO A 1036 3.77 35.74 -14.16
C PRO A 1036 4.74 34.63 -14.59
N GLY A 1037 5.04 34.55 -15.88
CA GLY A 1037 6.06 33.61 -16.39
C GLY A 1037 7.44 33.94 -15.82
N ILE A 1038 7.83 35.21 -15.85
CA ILE A 1038 8.99 35.74 -15.12
C ILE A 1038 8.53 37.01 -14.41
N ASN A 1039 8.80 37.12 -13.12
CA ASN A 1039 8.62 38.31 -12.30
C ASN A 1039 9.99 38.80 -11.81
N GLU A 1040 10.42 39.98 -12.23
CA GLU A 1040 11.64 40.61 -11.74
C GLU A 1040 11.38 42.06 -11.33
N GLU A 1041 11.67 42.39 -10.07
CA GLU A 1041 11.48 43.73 -9.52
C GLU A 1041 12.74 44.60 -9.75
N GLY A 1042 13.09 44.82 -11.02
CA GLY A 1042 14.24 45.66 -11.40
C GLY A 1042 15.04 45.10 -12.56
N SER A 1043 15.08 45.83 -13.68
CA SER A 1043 15.53 45.33 -14.98
C SER A 1043 17.05 45.25 -15.14
N LEU A 1044 17.70 44.22 -14.58
CA LEU A 1044 19.14 43.98 -14.75
C LEU A 1044 19.54 42.57 -15.19
N ASN A 1045 18.66 41.57 -15.19
CA ASN A 1045 19.02 40.20 -15.59
C ASN A 1045 19.18 40.04 -17.11
N GLU A 1046 19.70 38.90 -17.56
CA GLU A 1046 19.82 38.58 -18.99
C GLU A 1046 18.83 37.50 -19.42
N HIS A 1047 17.88 37.88 -20.26
CA HIS A 1047 16.85 37.00 -20.83
C HIS A 1047 17.11 36.76 -22.32
N ARG A 1048 17.26 35.51 -22.77
CA ARG A 1048 17.44 35.21 -24.21
C ARG A 1048 16.63 34.00 -24.67
N LYS A 1049 15.79 34.20 -25.69
CA LYS A 1049 15.01 33.14 -26.37
C LYS A 1049 14.15 32.26 -25.43
N ASN A 1050 13.70 32.80 -24.30
CA ASN A 1050 12.69 32.12 -23.47
C ASN A 1050 11.33 32.17 -24.18
N LYS A 1051 10.57 31.07 -24.11
CA LYS A 1051 9.22 30.95 -24.66
C LYS A 1051 8.22 31.15 -23.54
N LEU A 1052 7.59 32.33 -23.49
CA LEU A 1052 6.53 32.66 -22.54
C LEU A 1052 5.17 32.51 -23.23
N GLN A 1053 4.29 31.64 -22.73
CA GLN A 1053 2.96 31.40 -23.32
C GLN A 1053 1.90 31.13 -22.25
N ASN A 1054 0.73 31.77 -22.35
CA ASN A 1054 -0.46 31.47 -21.53
C ASN A 1054 -0.25 31.56 -19.99
N ASN A 1055 0.77 32.31 -19.54
CA ASN A 1055 0.91 32.69 -18.13
C ASN A 1055 0.04 33.92 -17.85
N LYS A 1056 -0.46 34.11 -16.62
CA LYS A 1056 -1.18 35.35 -16.26
C LYS A 1056 -0.20 36.49 -15.96
N GLU A 1057 -0.60 37.73 -16.22
CA GLU A 1057 0.19 38.92 -15.89
C GLU A 1057 0.02 39.36 -14.42
N GLU A 1058 -1.09 38.98 -13.79
CA GLU A 1058 -1.40 39.30 -12.39
C GLU A 1058 -0.60 38.41 -11.42
N ARG A 1059 0.09 39.04 -10.46
CA ARG A 1059 0.82 38.35 -9.39
C ARG A 1059 -0.17 37.77 -8.36
N ASN A 1060 -0.43 36.47 -8.42
CA ASN A 1060 -1.02 35.77 -7.28
C ASN A 1060 -0.05 35.89 -6.08
N GLN A 1061 -0.61 36.11 -4.89
CA GLN A 1061 0.16 36.00 -3.65
C GLN A 1061 0.38 34.52 -3.33
N SER A 1062 1.57 34.20 -2.84
CA SER A 1062 1.84 32.86 -2.31
C SER A 1062 0.93 32.60 -1.11
N THR A 1063 0.36 31.39 -1.05
CA THR A 1063 -0.36 30.90 0.13
C THR A 1063 0.55 30.78 1.35
N ALA A 1064 1.87 30.64 1.15
CA ALA A 1064 2.91 30.77 2.16
C ALA A 1064 3.30 32.24 2.39
N GLN A 1065 2.34 33.10 2.73
CA GLN A 1065 2.63 34.47 3.19
C GLN A 1065 1.97 34.79 4.53
N SER A 1066 2.73 35.55 5.32
CA SER A 1066 2.40 36.18 6.61
C SER A 1066 0.92 36.34 6.90
N GLU A 1067 0.47 35.78 8.03
CA GLU A 1067 -0.90 35.88 8.55
C GLU A 1067 -1.48 37.29 8.34
N ALA A 1068 -2.55 37.38 7.53
CA ALA A 1068 -3.31 38.60 7.42
C ALA A 1068 -3.86 38.96 8.80
N LYS A 1069 -3.43 40.09 9.38
CA LYS A 1069 -3.84 40.50 10.72
C LYS A 1069 -5.34 40.85 10.70
N LEU A 1070 -6.14 39.90 11.19
CA LEU A 1070 -7.59 39.93 11.25
C LEU A 1070 -8.08 40.19 12.68
N CYS A 1071 -9.13 40.99 12.82
CA CYS A 1071 -9.79 41.17 14.12
C CYS A 1071 -10.42 39.86 14.58
N TYR A 1072 -10.03 39.39 15.78
CA TYR A 1072 -10.44 38.10 16.35
C TYR A 1072 -11.97 37.95 16.40
N TYR A 1073 -12.67 39.05 16.70
CA TYR A 1073 -14.14 39.15 16.68
C TYR A 1073 -14.72 39.29 15.26
N CYS A 1074 -14.64 40.47 14.66
CA CYS A 1074 -15.39 40.82 13.44
C CYS A 1074 -14.75 40.37 12.12
N LYS A 1075 -13.62 39.66 12.18
CA LYS A 1075 -12.86 39.10 11.04
C LYS A 1075 -12.52 40.11 9.92
N LYS A 1076 -12.45 41.42 10.24
CA LYS A 1076 -11.98 42.46 9.32
C LYS A 1076 -10.47 42.60 9.38
N THR A 1077 -9.85 42.78 8.22
CA THR A 1077 -8.43 43.16 8.06
C THR A 1077 -8.28 44.66 8.28
N GLU A 1078 -7.48 45.07 9.26
CA GLU A 1078 -7.09 46.47 9.47
C GLU A 1078 -5.59 46.57 9.72
N LYS A 1079 -4.97 47.65 9.24
CA LYS A 1079 -3.51 47.83 9.37
C LYS A 1079 -3.03 48.03 10.82
N ASN A 1080 -3.92 48.42 11.74
CA ASN A 1080 -3.58 48.88 13.10
C ASN A 1080 -4.42 48.19 14.21
N LEU A 1081 -4.59 46.86 14.14
CA LEU A 1081 -5.27 46.11 15.20
C LEU A 1081 -4.55 46.22 16.56
N LYS A 1082 -5.33 46.22 17.64
CA LYS A 1082 -4.86 46.32 19.03
C LYS A 1082 -4.84 44.95 19.69
N LYS A 1083 -3.68 44.53 20.20
CA LYS A 1083 -3.49 43.27 20.93
C LYS A 1083 -4.23 43.29 22.28
N CYS A 1084 -4.74 42.14 22.71
CA CYS A 1084 -5.27 41.93 24.05
C CYS A 1084 -4.15 42.11 25.10
N THR A 1085 -4.43 42.87 26.16
CA THR A 1085 -3.43 43.24 27.18
C THR A 1085 -3.11 42.13 28.20
N ASN A 1086 -3.80 40.98 28.13
CA ASN A 1086 -3.49 39.81 28.96
C ASN A 1086 -2.66 38.79 28.18
N CYS A 1087 -3.21 38.22 27.09
CA CYS A 1087 -2.55 37.15 26.31
C CYS A 1087 -1.59 37.64 25.22
N PHE A 1088 -1.66 38.91 24.78
CA PHE A 1088 -0.88 39.49 23.67
C PHE A 1088 -0.99 38.80 22.29
N MET A 1089 -1.77 37.72 22.17
CA MET A 1089 -2.06 36.98 20.94
C MET A 1089 -3.23 37.58 20.16
N ALA A 1090 -4.43 37.58 20.74
CA ALA A 1090 -5.65 38.04 20.07
C ALA A 1090 -5.62 39.55 19.76
N GLN A 1091 -6.15 39.94 18.59
CA GLN A 1091 -6.05 41.30 18.05
C GLN A 1091 -7.44 41.83 17.66
N TYR A 1092 -7.71 43.12 17.87
CA TYR A 1092 -9.03 43.72 17.69
C TYR A 1092 -8.98 45.10 17.02
N CYS A 1093 -9.97 45.44 16.19
CA CYS A 1093 -10.13 46.79 15.61
C CYS A 1093 -10.21 47.87 16.70
N GLY A 1094 -10.86 47.55 17.82
CA GLY A 1094 -10.96 48.44 18.96
C GLY A 1094 -11.60 47.79 20.18
N ARG A 1095 -11.76 48.60 21.23
CA ARG A 1095 -12.34 48.19 22.52
C ARG A 1095 -13.75 47.59 22.40
N GLU A 1096 -14.53 47.96 21.39
CA GLU A 1096 -15.88 47.44 21.20
C GLU A 1096 -15.86 45.99 20.72
N CYS A 1097 -15.10 45.68 19.66
CA CYS A 1097 -14.87 44.30 19.22
C CYS A 1097 -14.30 43.43 20.34
N GLN A 1098 -13.35 43.95 21.13
CA GLN A 1098 -12.80 43.24 22.29
C GLN A 1098 -13.88 43.01 23.38
N LYS A 1099 -14.74 43.99 23.67
CA LYS A 1099 -15.83 43.85 24.65
C LYS A 1099 -16.89 42.84 24.22
N SER A 1100 -17.28 42.84 22.94
CA SER A 1100 -18.26 41.90 22.40
C SER A 1100 -17.74 40.46 22.43
N ASP A 1101 -16.46 40.28 22.13
CA ASP A 1101 -15.78 38.98 22.17
C ASP A 1101 -15.42 38.51 23.59
N TRP A 1102 -15.34 39.43 24.57
CA TRP A 1102 -14.76 39.15 25.89
C TRP A 1102 -15.41 37.98 26.63
N LYS A 1103 -16.70 37.70 26.40
CA LYS A 1103 -17.37 36.51 26.96
C LYS A 1103 -16.67 35.21 26.53
N ASN A 1104 -16.37 35.09 25.23
CA ASN A 1104 -15.75 33.91 24.63
C ASN A 1104 -14.23 33.96 24.82
N HIS A 1105 -13.62 35.12 24.55
CA HIS A 1105 -12.17 35.28 24.63
C HIS A 1105 -11.61 35.03 26.04
N LYS A 1106 -12.36 35.37 27.10
CA LYS A 1106 -11.91 35.15 28.49
C LYS A 1106 -11.58 33.69 28.76
N GLU A 1107 -12.35 32.74 28.21
CA GLU A 1107 -12.17 31.30 28.46
C GLU A 1107 -10.91 30.73 27.78
N VAL A 1108 -10.47 31.33 26.67
CA VAL A 1108 -9.25 30.95 25.93
C VAL A 1108 -8.06 31.87 26.21
N CYS A 1109 -8.25 32.98 26.92
CA CYS A 1109 -7.23 34.02 27.12
C CYS A 1109 -5.96 33.45 27.79
N ASP A 1110 -6.14 32.66 28.85
CA ASP A 1110 -5.03 32.14 29.65
C ASP A 1110 -4.34 30.93 29.00
N ARG A 1111 -5.04 30.21 28.11
CA ARG A 1111 -4.41 29.22 27.20
C ARG A 1111 -3.51 29.92 26.20
N LEU A 1112 -4.04 30.89 25.45
CA LEU A 1112 -3.28 31.70 24.48
C LEU A 1112 -2.08 32.43 25.10
N LEU A 1113 -2.16 32.82 26.38
CA LEU A 1113 -1.04 33.38 27.13
C LEU A 1113 0.05 32.32 27.42
N SER A 1114 -0.35 31.09 27.73
CA SER A 1114 0.55 29.97 28.00
C SER A 1114 1.23 29.49 26.72
N ASP A 1115 0.46 29.29 25.64
CA ASP A 1115 0.97 28.89 24.31
C ASP A 1115 1.97 29.92 23.75
N GLY A 1116 1.76 31.21 24.05
CA GLY A 1116 2.61 32.31 23.58
C GLY A 1116 3.79 32.69 24.48
N SER A 1117 3.92 32.12 25.70
CA SER A 1117 4.99 32.51 26.64
C SER A 1117 5.32 31.50 27.73
N ILE A 1118 6.63 31.25 27.89
CA ILE A 1118 7.23 30.33 28.87
C ILE A 1118 7.38 31.05 30.21
N VAL A 1119 7.17 30.33 31.33
CA VAL A 1119 7.47 30.83 32.68
C VAL A 1119 8.70 30.12 33.25
N VAL A 1120 9.78 30.85 33.41
CA VAL A 1120 11.10 30.34 33.82
C VAL A 1120 11.53 30.87 35.19
N SER A 1121 12.32 30.07 35.92
CA SER A 1121 12.85 30.46 37.23
C SER A 1121 14.04 31.41 37.06
N TYR A 1122 13.97 32.58 37.70
CA TYR A 1122 14.97 33.64 37.62
C TYR A 1122 15.76 33.76 38.91
N VAL A 1123 17.07 33.58 38.82
CA VAL A 1123 18.01 33.82 39.91
C VAL A 1123 18.70 35.16 39.67
N GLN A 1124 18.39 36.16 40.49
CA GLN A 1124 19.09 37.44 40.47
C GLN A 1124 20.55 37.22 40.90
N LYS A 1125 21.46 37.31 39.93
CA LYS A 1125 22.89 37.06 40.09
C LYS A 1125 23.65 38.15 39.35
N PRO A 1126 23.63 39.39 39.87
CA PRO A 1126 24.23 40.53 39.20
C PRO A 1126 25.72 40.28 38.97
N MET A 1127 26.30 40.87 37.93
CA MET A 1127 27.75 40.85 37.75
C MET A 1127 28.45 41.33 39.02
N MET A 1128 29.29 40.48 39.62
CA MET A 1128 30.43 41.02 40.37
C MET A 1128 31.26 41.82 39.39
N THR A 1129 31.54 43.07 39.75
CA THR A 1129 32.15 44.07 38.87
C THR A 1129 33.66 43.88 38.78
N ASP A 1130 34.08 42.77 38.15
CA ASP A 1130 35.41 42.49 37.63
C ASP A 1130 35.33 41.16 36.85
N HIS A 1131 35.74 41.00 35.58
CA HIS A 1131 36.55 41.87 34.71
C HIS A 1131 35.95 42.10 33.30
N LEU A 1132 34.72 41.64 33.01
CA LEU A 1132 34.18 41.53 31.63
C LEU A 1132 33.01 42.48 31.30
N SER A 1133 33.00 43.69 31.86
CA SER A 1133 32.07 44.75 31.42
C SER A 1133 32.66 45.49 30.20
N PRO A 1134 31.97 45.55 29.03
CA PRO A 1134 32.57 46.04 27.77
C PRO A 1134 33.01 47.52 27.74
N ASN A 1135 32.79 48.30 28.80
CA ASN A 1135 32.90 49.75 28.81
C ASN A 1135 33.96 50.32 29.79
N LYS A 1136 34.91 49.52 30.31
CA LYS A 1136 35.98 50.06 31.19
C LYS A 1136 37.43 49.66 30.90
N HIS A 1137 37.72 48.43 30.47
CA HIS A 1137 39.10 48.02 30.17
C HIS A 1137 39.24 47.23 28.86
N VAL A 1138 39.29 47.98 27.75
CA VAL A 1138 40.00 47.58 26.53
C VAL A 1138 40.99 48.73 26.23
N PRO A 1139 42.27 48.48 25.95
CA PRO A 1139 43.20 49.53 25.54
C PRO A 1139 42.71 50.29 24.31
N ILE A 1140 42.84 51.61 24.31
CA ILE A 1140 42.34 52.46 23.23
C ILE A 1140 43.12 52.16 21.94
N ASN A 1141 42.45 51.57 20.95
CA ASN A 1141 43.00 51.31 19.62
C ASN A 1141 42.01 51.66 18.49
N THR A 1142 41.25 52.76 18.65
CA THR A 1142 40.73 53.56 17.53
C THR A 1142 40.85 55.05 17.86
N PHE A 1143 40.95 55.87 16.80
CA PHE A 1143 41.53 57.23 16.82
C PHE A 1143 40.64 58.34 17.42
N ASP A 1144 39.43 58.02 17.88
CA ASP A 1144 38.33 58.97 18.07
C ASP A 1144 37.65 58.90 19.46
N GLY A 1145 38.04 57.97 20.33
CA GLY A 1145 37.66 57.96 21.76
C GLY A 1145 36.18 57.70 22.08
N THR A 1146 35.32 57.42 21.09
CA THR A 1146 33.88 57.18 21.33
C THR A 1146 33.57 55.69 21.60
N PRO A 1147 32.72 55.34 22.59
CA PRO A 1147 32.33 53.95 22.84
C PRO A 1147 31.46 53.40 21.70
N ARG A 1148 32.02 52.48 20.90
CA ARG A 1148 31.32 51.83 19.77
C ARG A 1148 30.20 50.89 20.25
N ARG A 1149 29.01 51.44 20.41
CA ARG A 1149 27.76 50.67 20.48
C ARG A 1149 27.39 50.14 19.08
N GLY A 1150 26.57 49.10 19.02
CA GLY A 1150 25.93 48.72 17.76
C GLY A 1150 25.08 49.87 17.22
N PRO A 1151 25.09 50.15 15.90
CA PRO A 1151 24.32 51.25 15.33
C PRO A 1151 22.83 51.06 15.61
N GLY A 1152 22.17 52.12 16.11
CA GLY A 1152 20.76 52.11 16.47
C GLY A 1152 20.42 51.64 17.90
N LEU A 1153 21.40 51.31 18.74
CA LEU A 1153 21.17 50.97 20.16
C LEU A 1153 21.28 52.18 21.09
N LEU A 1154 20.35 52.27 22.05
CA LEU A 1154 20.22 53.38 22.99
C LEU A 1154 21.11 53.19 24.25
N PRO A 1155 21.20 54.18 25.16
CA PRO A 1155 22.03 54.04 26.36
C PRO A 1155 21.38 53.14 27.44
N VAL A 1156 22.22 52.40 28.16
CA VAL A 1156 21.85 51.41 29.19
C VAL A 1156 22.31 51.82 30.59
N GLY A 1157 21.64 51.30 31.62
CA GLY A 1157 21.98 51.48 33.04
C GLY A 1157 21.13 52.53 33.79
N PRO A 1158 21.23 52.59 35.14
CA PRO A 1158 20.27 53.31 35.99
C PRO A 1158 20.19 54.83 35.76
N GLN A 1159 21.27 55.42 35.26
CA GLN A 1159 21.39 56.85 34.92
C GLN A 1159 20.81 57.21 33.53
N HIS A 1160 20.30 56.22 32.78
CA HIS A 1160 19.83 56.38 31.41
C HIS A 1160 18.48 55.70 31.13
N CYS A 1161 18.07 54.73 31.95
CA CYS A 1161 16.79 54.04 31.84
C CYS A 1161 16.26 53.74 33.25
N PRO A 1162 15.02 54.13 33.59
CA PRO A 1162 14.40 53.75 34.85
C PRO A 1162 14.11 52.24 34.87
N PRO A 1163 13.87 51.64 36.05
CA PRO A 1163 13.54 50.21 36.16
C PRO A 1163 12.27 49.85 35.38
N PRO A 1164 12.16 48.64 34.82
CA PRO A 1164 10.94 48.18 34.19
C PRO A 1164 9.81 48.04 35.20
N ASP A 1165 8.61 48.44 34.79
CA ASP A 1165 7.36 48.21 35.52
C ASP A 1165 6.96 46.73 35.38
N ALA A 1166 6.92 46.02 36.50
CA ALA A 1166 6.61 44.59 36.56
C ALA A 1166 5.23 44.23 36.00
N THR A 1167 4.28 45.18 35.95
CA THR A 1167 2.94 44.92 35.40
C THR A 1167 2.92 44.83 33.88
N ASN A 1168 3.87 45.48 33.20
CA ASN A 1168 3.98 45.63 31.76
C ASN A 1168 5.05 44.72 31.14
N ARG A 1169 4.99 44.49 29.82
CA ARG A 1169 6.06 43.80 29.09
C ARG A 1169 7.20 44.78 28.77
N PHE A 1170 8.43 44.41 29.12
CA PHE A 1170 9.65 45.14 28.81
C PHE A 1170 10.55 44.29 27.91
N ILE A 1171 11.55 44.90 27.26
CA ILE A 1171 12.56 44.15 26.52
C ILE A 1171 13.63 43.67 27.50
N ALA A 1172 13.98 42.38 27.45
CA ALA A 1172 15.19 41.84 28.05
C ALA A 1172 16.15 41.38 26.94
N LYS A 1173 17.44 41.33 27.26
CA LYS A 1173 18.49 40.80 26.38
C LYS A 1173 19.01 39.49 26.95
N MET A 1174 18.67 38.40 26.28
CA MET A 1174 19.13 37.05 26.56
C MET A 1174 20.51 36.80 25.93
N GLN A 1175 21.37 36.06 26.62
CA GLN A 1175 22.69 35.65 26.12
C GLN A 1175 22.95 34.18 26.46
N ALA A 1176 23.39 33.42 25.47
CA ALA A 1176 23.76 32.01 25.57
C ALA A 1176 25.21 31.81 25.12
N GLY A 1177 25.97 31.01 25.87
CA GLY A 1177 27.37 30.74 25.62
C GLY A 1177 27.59 29.61 24.60
N ILE A 1178 28.73 29.63 23.92
CA ILE A 1178 29.26 28.47 23.20
C ILE A 1178 30.14 27.68 24.19
N ALA A 1179 29.91 26.38 24.34
CA ALA A 1179 30.77 25.53 25.14
C ALA A 1179 32.23 25.59 24.66
N SER A 1180 33.17 25.84 25.57
CA SER A 1180 34.60 25.92 25.25
C SER A 1180 35.20 24.52 25.06
N ARG A 1181 36.07 24.36 24.05
CA ARG A 1181 36.89 23.14 23.87
C ARG A 1181 37.82 22.84 25.05
N GLU A 1182 38.05 23.81 25.93
CA GLU A 1182 38.78 23.63 27.19
C GLU A 1182 37.76 23.49 28.34
N GLY A 1183 37.84 22.39 29.08
CA GLY A 1183 36.85 21.99 30.08
C GLY A 1183 36.88 22.81 31.37
N LYS A 1184 36.36 24.05 31.33
CA LYS A 1184 36.23 24.94 32.52
C LYS A 1184 34.82 25.48 32.72
N GLY A 1185 33.91 24.59 33.09
CA GLY A 1185 32.89 24.88 34.11
C GLY A 1185 31.80 25.91 33.79
N TYR A 1186 31.40 26.03 32.53
CA TYR A 1186 30.13 26.68 32.16
C TYR A 1186 29.16 25.63 31.62
N ASP A 1187 28.07 25.42 32.35
CA ASP A 1187 26.95 24.58 31.91
C ASP A 1187 26.28 25.21 30.68
N PRO A 1188 26.17 24.48 29.55
CA PRO A 1188 25.65 25.03 28.31
C PRO A 1188 24.15 25.34 28.35
N SER A 1189 23.37 24.84 29.31
CA SER A 1189 21.94 25.18 29.46
C SER A 1189 21.70 26.62 29.93
N VAL A 1190 22.73 27.30 30.45
CA VAL A 1190 22.59 28.53 31.23
C VAL A 1190 22.39 29.77 30.37
N VAL A 1191 21.13 30.21 30.24
CA VAL A 1191 20.79 31.51 29.66
C VAL A 1191 20.96 32.63 30.69
N ARG A 1192 21.84 33.60 30.41
CA ARG A 1192 21.90 34.85 31.16
C ARG A 1192 20.91 35.85 30.57
N LEU A 1193 20.24 36.65 31.40
CA LEU A 1193 19.55 37.85 30.95
C LEU A 1193 20.02 39.11 31.67
N TYR A 1194 19.77 40.25 31.04
CA TYR A 1194 19.59 41.52 31.75
C TYR A 1194 18.54 42.40 31.06
N ASP A 1195 18.01 43.38 31.79
CA ASP A 1195 17.18 44.47 31.26
C ASP A 1195 18.01 45.74 30.95
N ARG A 1196 17.40 46.73 30.31
CA ARG A 1196 18.09 47.96 29.89
C ARG A 1196 18.54 48.85 31.06
N SER A 1197 17.82 48.85 32.19
CA SER A 1197 18.19 49.59 33.41
C SER A 1197 19.28 48.91 34.24
N LEU A 1198 19.54 47.62 33.99
CA LEU A 1198 20.42 46.74 34.77
C LEU A 1198 19.94 46.50 36.22
N LYS A 1199 18.63 46.66 36.49
CA LYS A 1199 18.02 46.23 37.77
C LYS A 1199 17.67 44.74 37.77
N ILE A 1200 17.35 44.19 36.61
CA ILE A 1200 17.23 42.76 36.36
C ILE A 1200 18.52 42.36 35.64
N ASP A 1201 19.41 41.66 36.33
CA ASP A 1201 20.61 41.00 35.79
C ASP A 1201 20.78 39.68 36.56
N GLY A 1202 20.92 38.58 35.82
CA GLY A 1202 20.98 37.26 36.41
C GLY A 1202 20.77 36.14 35.40
N ILE A 1203 20.34 35.00 35.92
CA ILE A 1203 20.35 33.72 35.21
C ILE A 1203 18.94 33.12 35.20
N LEU A 1204 18.57 32.54 34.07
CA LEU A 1204 17.40 31.67 33.93
C LEU A 1204 17.81 30.22 34.21
N THR A 1205 16.93 29.48 34.89
CA THR A 1205 17.13 28.07 35.27
C THR A 1205 15.91 27.25 34.85
N GLY A 1206 16.13 26.09 34.21
CA GLY A 1206 15.09 25.35 33.49
C GLY A 1206 14.56 26.20 32.32
N ALA A 1207 15.43 26.48 31.34
CA ALA A 1207 15.21 27.51 30.32
C ALA A 1207 15.69 27.06 28.93
N ASP A 1208 15.71 25.75 28.69
CA ASP A 1208 16.35 25.10 27.53
C ASP A 1208 15.70 25.51 26.20
N GLU A 1209 14.38 25.68 26.19
CA GLU A 1209 13.63 26.27 25.07
C GLU A 1209 14.13 27.68 24.72
N ILE A 1210 14.42 28.51 25.74
CA ILE A 1210 14.97 29.86 25.55
C ILE A 1210 16.42 29.78 25.11
N TYR A 1211 17.21 28.84 25.64
CA TYR A 1211 18.58 28.58 25.16
C TYR A 1211 18.58 28.24 23.66
N HIS A 1212 17.71 27.33 23.23
CA HIS A 1212 17.56 26.98 21.82
C HIS A 1212 17.08 28.15 20.95
N LEU A 1213 16.15 28.99 21.41
CA LEU A 1213 15.74 30.21 20.70
C LEU A 1213 16.92 31.21 20.55
N VAL A 1214 17.69 31.44 21.63
CA VAL A 1214 18.91 32.28 21.58
C VAL A 1214 19.98 31.64 20.69
N TRP A 1215 20.04 30.31 20.62
CA TRP A 1215 20.97 29.61 19.75
C TRP A 1215 20.58 29.69 18.26
N GLN A 1216 19.31 29.52 17.92
CA GLN A 1216 18.82 29.52 16.54
C GLN A 1216 18.74 30.94 15.97
N HIS A 1217 18.22 31.91 16.74
CA HIS A 1217 17.91 33.26 16.25
C HIS A 1217 18.81 34.36 16.84
N GLY A 1218 19.63 34.07 17.85
CA GLY A 1218 20.50 35.06 18.48
C GLY A 1218 21.73 35.44 17.64
N ALA A 1219 22.00 36.74 17.55
CA ALA A 1219 23.14 37.27 16.81
C ALA A 1219 24.46 37.07 17.57
N MET A 1220 25.52 36.72 16.84
CA MET A 1220 26.89 36.64 17.37
C MET A 1220 27.42 38.05 17.68
N GLY A 1221 28.04 38.24 18.84
CA GLY A 1221 28.60 39.53 19.23
C GLY A 1221 29.94 39.83 18.53
N GLN A 1222 30.02 40.93 17.77
CA GLN A 1222 31.21 41.33 16.99
C GLN A 1222 32.52 41.47 17.80
N LEU A 1223 32.43 41.65 19.14
CA LEU A 1223 33.57 41.72 20.07
C LEU A 1223 33.75 40.46 20.94
N PHE A 1224 32.81 39.51 20.89
CA PHE A 1224 32.79 38.31 21.73
C PHE A 1224 32.14 37.15 20.97
N SER A 1225 32.98 36.39 20.26
CA SER A 1225 32.61 35.27 19.38
C SER A 1225 31.98 34.07 20.09
N TYR A 1226 32.07 34.00 21.43
CA TYR A 1226 31.59 32.86 22.23
C TYR A 1226 30.18 33.04 22.82
N TRP A 1227 29.42 34.08 22.42
CA TRP A 1227 28.09 34.36 22.97
C TRP A 1227 27.10 34.86 21.90
N LYS A 1228 26.01 34.10 21.70
CA LYS A 1228 24.83 34.51 20.92
C LYS A 1228 23.88 35.34 21.79
N LYS A 1229 23.23 36.33 21.17
CA LYS A 1229 22.51 37.41 21.85
C LYS A 1229 21.17 37.67 21.15
N LEU A 1230 20.07 37.56 21.90
CA LEU A 1230 18.71 37.74 21.41
C LEU A 1230 17.95 38.71 22.32
N PHE A 1231 17.10 39.53 21.74
CA PHE A 1231 16.20 40.41 22.50
C PHE A 1231 14.81 39.77 22.54
N MET A 1232 14.16 39.78 23.70
CA MET A 1232 12.85 39.14 23.90
C MET A 1232 11.95 40.02 24.76
N TRP A 1233 10.63 39.91 24.58
CA TRP A 1233 9.68 40.52 25.51
C TRP A 1233 9.60 39.68 26.79
N VAL A 1234 9.61 40.34 27.94
CA VAL A 1234 9.61 39.71 29.27
C VAL A 1234 8.65 40.48 30.20
N LYS A 1235 8.06 39.78 31.17
CA LYS A 1235 7.30 40.34 32.30
C LYS A 1235 7.75 39.71 33.63
N GLY A 1236 7.68 40.48 34.71
CA GLY A 1236 8.11 40.12 36.07
C GLY A 1236 9.43 40.78 36.48
N PRO A 1237 10.17 40.24 37.48
CA PRO A 1237 9.93 38.96 38.12
C PRO A 1237 8.77 39.01 39.14
N GLU A 1238 7.91 38.00 39.10
CA GLU A 1238 6.85 37.75 40.08
C GLU A 1238 7.23 36.48 40.86
N HIS A 1239 7.37 36.55 42.19
CA HIS A 1239 7.78 35.43 43.06
C HIS A 1239 9.04 34.65 42.59
N GLY A 1240 10.02 35.34 42.00
CA GLY A 1240 11.26 34.72 41.49
C GLY A 1240 11.12 34.04 40.12
N LYS A 1241 9.99 34.21 39.42
CA LYS A 1241 9.78 33.72 38.05
C LYS A 1241 9.64 34.87 37.06
N LEU A 1242 10.14 34.68 35.84
CA LEU A 1242 9.96 35.58 34.71
C LEU A 1242 9.10 34.89 33.64
N ARG A 1243 8.16 35.63 33.05
CA ARG A 1243 7.42 35.18 31.86
C ARG A 1243 8.08 35.76 30.62
N VAL A 1244 8.56 34.89 29.73
CA VAL A 1244 9.28 35.23 28.50
C VAL A 1244 8.39 34.90 27.31
N PHE A 1245 8.09 35.90 26.48
CA PHE A 1245 7.21 35.73 25.33
C PHE A 1245 8.01 35.25 24.12
N ILE A 1246 7.53 34.17 23.49
CA ILE A 1246 8.20 33.50 22.36
C ILE A 1246 7.50 33.75 21.01
N ASN A 1247 6.27 34.27 21.06
CA ASN A 1247 5.41 34.53 19.91
C ASN A 1247 5.77 35.78 19.07
N GLU A 1248 6.61 36.68 19.58
CA GLU A 1248 6.93 37.96 18.93
C GLU A 1248 8.29 38.47 19.42
N PHE A 1249 9.25 38.66 18.52
CA PHE A 1249 10.50 39.34 18.86
C PHE A 1249 10.31 40.88 18.93
N PRO A 1250 10.89 41.56 19.93
CA PRO A 1250 10.89 43.02 20.02
C PRO A 1250 11.77 43.68 18.94
N PRO A 1251 11.43 44.90 18.48
CA PRO A 1251 12.32 45.69 17.64
C PRO A 1251 13.56 46.08 18.46
N TYR A 1252 14.73 45.53 18.10
CA TYR A 1252 15.96 45.70 18.88
C TYR A 1252 16.44 47.15 18.98
N GLN A 1253 16.01 48.04 18.10
CA GLN A 1253 16.34 49.48 18.13
C GLN A 1253 15.68 50.22 19.29
N HIS A 1254 14.69 49.60 19.95
CA HIS A 1254 14.07 50.14 21.16
C HIS A 1254 14.85 49.75 22.44
N TRP A 1255 15.90 48.93 22.30
CA TRP A 1255 16.88 48.65 23.35
C TRP A 1255 17.89 49.79 23.50
#